data_AF-A0A1J3HWD5-F1
#
_entry.id   AF-A0A1J3HWD5-F1
#
_cell.length_a   1.000
_cell.length_b   1.000
_cell.length_c   1.000
_cell.angle_alpha   90.00
_cell.angle_beta   90.00
_cell.angle_gamma   90.00
#
_symmetry.space_group_name_H-M   'P 1'
#
loop_
_entity.id
_entity.type
_entity.pdbx_description
1 polymer ?
#
loop_
_entity_poly.entity_id
_entity_poly.type
_entity_poly.pdbx_seq_one_letter_code
_entity_poly.pdbx_strand_id
1 'polypeptide(L)'
;MPEIDALFESINVRDLLAGHDLNDPTTPLSAPDLRLLINRLESHSLRIKSKVQSYLVAHHSEFSELFSTCQDAVSRTRLISDDVSDVLQLISDRPIDVEIRSVVDEITEKTKEVKLKRESLDLVSAIVGICEALQETKEALKGGRFRFAAERIRELKVVLRIGKEEEGEPLAYVLLRNEWSDCFDEIQEVLAKFMESAVRFELDSPKLRIKLIVGETTGIALNTVLEAMEVIGMLDYGLAKAADSIFKHVITPAVTHASTFAAVEDSSKTSGEITEATLKLDQSSDHKIEDVDGEAIYSGILKVVKFICSSLCFGNVTWIHSFGRLTWPRISELIISKFLSKVVPEDASKLADFQKIIERTSQFETALKELNFVSPSDAEGRLSRYAEDVEVHFASRKKIEILAKARYFLLQCNFTLPQELAMRNSSFKSDGVDVNSSKHMVRLLFTSEMCVVSEAASQLMQLVHKTLEDLCVSSARVASEFYHAARDSILLYEAVVPVKLGKQLNGINQAAVLLHNDCLYLFEEILGLAFEYRSSFPSSIKEYAVFADVAPRFKLMAEEVLQRQVQLVMSSLQEAIDGADGFQDTHQIKQFESAKFSIEQVVFSLEKVHMIWEPVLRPKTYKQSMCVVLESVFRRITRDILLLDDMAADETFQLQRLIHLMLENLSSLLGSLKSADDASRPLDDLIPSLRKTRKLAELLDMPLKSITSAWESGELFSCNFTRTEVQDFIKAIFTDSPLRKECLWRIDDFSQ
;
A
#
# COMPACT_ATOMS: atom_id res chain seq x y z
N MET A 1 -75.26 -72.49 -61.05
CA MET A 1 -75.85 -73.83 -60.87
C MET A 1 -75.97 -74.47 -62.24
N PRO A 2 -75.14 -75.49 -62.51
CA PRO A 2 -75.04 -76.15 -63.80
C PRO A 2 -75.89 -77.43 -63.77
N GLU A 3 -77.18 -77.39 -64.17
CA GLU A 3 -77.98 -78.61 -64.46
C GLU A 3 -79.46 -78.37 -64.90
N ILE A 4 -79.91 -77.15 -65.22
CA ILE A 4 -81.25 -76.98 -65.83
C ILE A 4 -81.27 -77.38 -67.31
N ASP A 5 -80.10 -77.49 -67.96
CA ASP A 5 -79.99 -77.89 -69.38
C ASP A 5 -80.36 -79.36 -69.66
N ALA A 6 -80.43 -80.22 -68.65
CA ALA A 6 -80.79 -81.63 -68.87
C ALA A 6 -82.31 -81.90 -69.01
N LEU A 7 -83.17 -80.91 -68.77
CA LEU A 7 -84.64 -81.09 -68.82
C LEU A 7 -85.27 -80.89 -70.21
N PHE A 8 -84.49 -80.46 -71.21
CA PHE A 8 -85.01 -80.15 -72.56
C PHE A 8 -84.40 -80.98 -73.70
N GLU A 9 -83.59 -82.01 -73.43
CA GLU A 9 -83.22 -82.95 -74.49
C GLU A 9 -84.47 -83.73 -74.94
N SER A 10 -84.88 -83.54 -76.19
CA SER A 10 -86.03 -84.18 -76.81
C SER A 10 -85.83 -85.70 -76.83
N ILE A 11 -86.62 -86.42 -76.04
CA ILE A 11 -86.63 -87.89 -76.02
C ILE A 11 -87.05 -88.40 -77.41
N ASN A 12 -86.12 -89.03 -78.13
CA ASN A 12 -86.44 -89.69 -79.39
C ASN A 12 -87.20 -90.99 -79.06
N VAL A 13 -88.48 -91.02 -79.42
CA VAL A 13 -89.42 -92.05 -78.96
C VAL A 13 -88.98 -93.47 -79.36
N ARG A 14 -88.18 -93.61 -80.43
CA ARG A 14 -87.63 -94.90 -80.88
C ARG A 14 -86.57 -95.49 -79.94
N ASP A 15 -85.89 -94.69 -79.11
CA ASP A 15 -84.94 -95.20 -78.10
C ASP A 15 -85.63 -96.02 -76.99
N LEU A 16 -86.96 -95.89 -76.87
CA LEU A 16 -87.76 -96.58 -75.87
C LEU A 16 -88.19 -98.00 -76.27
N LEU A 17 -87.85 -98.48 -77.49
CA LEU A 17 -87.99 -99.89 -77.92
C LEU A 17 -86.59 -100.52 -77.97
N ALA A 18 -86.39 -101.63 -77.24
CA ALA A 18 -85.06 -102.19 -77.02
C ALA A 18 -84.81 -103.46 -77.85
N GLY A 19 -83.69 -103.48 -78.56
CA GLY A 19 -83.12 -104.67 -79.21
C GLY A 19 -82.54 -104.37 -80.58
N HIS A 20 -81.42 -105.00 -80.91
CA HIS A 20 -80.68 -104.83 -82.16
C HIS A 20 -81.53 -104.84 -83.45
N ASP A 21 -81.05 -104.09 -84.45
CA ASP A 21 -81.40 -104.09 -85.88
C ASP A 21 -82.68 -103.38 -86.36
N LEU A 22 -82.79 -102.08 -86.07
CA LEU A 22 -83.60 -101.15 -86.89
C LEU A 22 -82.84 -99.83 -87.17
N ASN A 23 -81.78 -99.91 -87.99
CA ASN A 23 -81.08 -98.74 -88.54
C ASN A 23 -81.64 -98.25 -89.89
N ASP A 24 -82.77 -98.81 -90.38
CA ASP A 24 -83.41 -98.35 -91.62
C ASP A 24 -84.80 -97.71 -91.37
N PRO A 25 -85.06 -96.45 -91.80
CA PRO A 25 -86.20 -95.65 -91.35
C PRO A 25 -87.54 -95.89 -92.07
N THR A 26 -87.59 -96.56 -93.21
CA THR A 26 -88.83 -96.65 -94.03
C THR A 26 -89.69 -97.88 -93.72
N THR A 27 -89.26 -98.74 -92.81
CA THR A 27 -89.99 -99.96 -92.45
C THR A 27 -91.11 -99.66 -91.46
N PRO A 28 -92.38 -100.00 -91.79
CA PRO A 28 -93.50 -99.79 -90.87
C PRO A 28 -93.32 -100.66 -89.62
N LEU A 29 -93.34 -99.98 -88.47
CA LEU A 29 -93.39 -100.58 -87.14
C LEU A 29 -94.65 -101.42 -87.00
N SER A 30 -94.52 -102.63 -86.46
CA SER A 30 -95.64 -103.55 -86.34
C SER A 30 -96.62 -103.06 -85.25
N ALA A 31 -97.91 -103.32 -85.42
CA ALA A 31 -98.93 -102.95 -84.43
C ALA A 31 -98.63 -103.35 -82.97
N PRO A 32 -97.98 -104.50 -82.66
CA PRO A 32 -97.55 -104.79 -81.28
C PRO A 32 -96.45 -103.85 -80.74
N ASP A 33 -95.54 -103.34 -81.58
CA ASP A 33 -94.48 -102.42 -81.15
C ASP A 33 -95.04 -101.07 -80.67
N LEU A 34 -96.11 -100.57 -81.33
CA LEU A 34 -96.82 -99.36 -80.93
C LEU A 34 -97.50 -99.50 -79.55
N ARG A 35 -98.04 -100.68 -79.21
CA ARG A 35 -98.64 -100.93 -77.89
C ARG A 35 -97.61 -100.92 -76.77
N LEU A 36 -96.39 -101.41 -77.03
CA LEU A 36 -95.30 -101.41 -76.05
C LEU A 36 -94.78 -99.99 -75.79
N LEU A 37 -94.72 -99.15 -76.83
CA LEU A 37 -94.26 -97.77 -76.77
C LEU A 37 -95.17 -96.89 -75.89
N ILE A 38 -96.49 -96.99 -76.07
CA ILE A 38 -97.49 -96.22 -75.30
C ILE A 38 -97.39 -96.54 -73.80
N ASN A 39 -97.35 -97.83 -73.42
CA ASN A 39 -97.21 -98.23 -72.02
C ASN A 39 -95.90 -97.73 -71.38
N ARG A 40 -94.80 -97.69 -72.15
CA ARG A 40 -93.52 -97.16 -71.65
C ARG A 40 -93.54 -95.64 -71.52
N LEU A 41 -94.18 -94.92 -72.43
CA LEU A 41 -94.37 -93.46 -72.37
C LEU A 41 -95.22 -93.05 -71.15
N GLU A 42 -96.31 -93.75 -70.86
CA GLU A 42 -97.12 -93.51 -69.65
C GLU A 42 -96.31 -93.76 -68.37
N SER A 43 -95.56 -94.86 -68.31
CA SER A 43 -94.67 -95.15 -67.18
C SER A 43 -93.59 -94.07 -66.98
N HIS A 44 -93.02 -93.54 -68.08
CA HIS A 44 -92.01 -92.49 -68.00
C HIS A 44 -92.59 -91.14 -67.55
N SER A 45 -93.78 -90.76 -68.02
CA SER A 45 -94.48 -89.55 -67.59
C SER A 45 -94.78 -89.56 -66.09
N LEU A 46 -95.29 -90.70 -65.58
CA LEU A 46 -95.53 -90.91 -64.15
C LEU A 46 -94.24 -90.80 -63.33
N ARG A 47 -93.12 -91.32 -63.87
CA ARG A 47 -91.81 -91.24 -63.21
C ARG A 47 -91.27 -89.80 -63.12
N ILE A 48 -91.43 -88.99 -64.17
CA ILE A 48 -91.00 -87.57 -64.15
C ILE A 48 -91.87 -86.77 -63.17
N LYS A 49 -93.20 -86.91 -63.21
CA LYS A 49 -94.09 -86.22 -62.25
C LYS A 49 -93.76 -86.61 -60.82
N SER A 50 -93.52 -87.90 -60.56
CA SER A 50 -93.10 -88.36 -59.24
C SER A 50 -91.75 -87.76 -58.82
N LYS A 51 -90.76 -87.67 -59.71
CA LYS A 51 -89.46 -87.04 -59.44
C LYS A 51 -89.56 -85.53 -59.14
N VAL A 52 -90.33 -84.78 -59.92
CA VAL A 52 -90.51 -83.34 -59.70
C VAL A 52 -91.29 -83.08 -58.42
N GLN A 53 -92.34 -83.86 -58.15
CA GLN A 53 -93.10 -83.74 -56.91
C GLN A 53 -92.24 -84.10 -55.69
N SER A 54 -91.46 -85.19 -55.76
CA SER A 54 -90.55 -85.54 -54.67
C SER A 54 -89.42 -84.52 -54.49
N TYR A 55 -88.92 -83.89 -55.56
CA TYR A 55 -87.92 -82.82 -55.45
C TYR A 55 -88.51 -81.53 -54.84
N LEU A 56 -89.70 -81.10 -55.27
CA LEU A 56 -90.39 -79.93 -54.71
C LEU A 56 -90.79 -80.15 -53.25
N VAL A 57 -91.24 -81.36 -52.89
CA VAL A 57 -91.55 -81.70 -51.50
C VAL A 57 -90.27 -81.81 -50.66
N ALA A 58 -89.19 -82.38 -51.21
CA ALA A 58 -87.91 -82.47 -50.50
C ALA A 58 -87.26 -81.10 -50.25
N HIS A 59 -87.48 -80.10 -51.11
CA HIS A 59 -86.87 -78.77 -50.99
C HIS A 59 -87.90 -77.65 -50.72
N HIS A 60 -89.11 -77.99 -50.27
CA HIS A 60 -90.15 -77.00 -49.97
C HIS A 60 -89.70 -75.97 -48.92
N SER A 61 -89.00 -76.44 -47.88
CA SER A 61 -88.48 -75.58 -46.82
C SER A 61 -87.51 -74.53 -47.38
N GLU A 62 -86.60 -74.94 -48.26
CA GLU A 62 -85.60 -74.05 -48.86
C GLU A 62 -86.25 -72.96 -49.72
N PHE A 63 -87.23 -73.31 -50.58
CA PHE A 63 -87.93 -72.33 -51.39
C PHE A 63 -88.77 -71.36 -50.56
N SER A 64 -89.44 -71.84 -49.51
CA SER A 64 -90.23 -71.00 -48.61
C SER A 64 -89.35 -70.03 -47.81
N GLU A 65 -88.18 -70.50 -47.35
CA GLU A 65 -87.22 -69.68 -46.62
C GLU A 65 -86.64 -68.57 -47.52
N LEU A 66 -86.33 -68.88 -48.78
CA LEU A 66 -85.80 -67.92 -49.75
C LEU A 66 -86.82 -66.81 -50.07
N PHE A 67 -88.10 -67.16 -50.25
CA PHE A 67 -89.17 -66.18 -50.50
C PHE A 67 -89.42 -65.28 -49.28
N SER A 68 -89.41 -65.85 -48.08
CA SER A 68 -89.51 -65.08 -46.82
C SER A 68 -88.34 -64.11 -46.69
N THR A 69 -87.12 -64.56 -47.00
CA THR A 69 -85.91 -63.74 -46.89
C THR A 69 -85.93 -62.56 -47.86
N CYS A 70 -86.41 -62.76 -49.10
CA CYS A 70 -86.55 -61.66 -50.06
C CYS A 70 -87.60 -60.63 -49.61
N GLN A 71 -88.72 -61.07 -49.03
CA GLN A 71 -89.76 -60.15 -48.55
C GLN A 71 -89.30 -59.35 -47.32
N ASP A 72 -88.56 -59.98 -46.41
CA ASP A 72 -87.89 -59.31 -45.28
C ASP A 72 -86.82 -58.31 -45.72
N ALA A 73 -86.07 -58.62 -46.79
CA ALA A 73 -85.07 -57.71 -47.33
C ALA A 73 -85.72 -56.42 -47.87
N VAL A 74 -86.82 -56.54 -48.62
CA VAL A 74 -87.52 -55.37 -49.19
C VAL A 74 -88.17 -54.50 -48.11
N SER A 75 -88.77 -55.11 -47.08
CA SER A 75 -89.36 -54.34 -45.97
C SER A 75 -88.29 -53.60 -45.18
N ARG A 76 -87.15 -54.24 -44.91
CA ARG A 76 -85.99 -53.61 -44.26
C ARG A 76 -85.41 -52.45 -45.08
N THR A 77 -85.32 -52.59 -46.41
CA THR A 77 -84.80 -51.49 -47.25
C THR A 77 -85.70 -50.25 -47.21
N ARG A 78 -87.03 -50.43 -47.14
CA ARG A 78 -87.96 -49.30 -47.01
C ARG A 78 -87.81 -48.60 -45.65
N LEU A 79 -87.73 -49.38 -44.57
CA LEU A 79 -87.49 -48.83 -43.23
C LEU A 79 -86.20 -48.00 -43.17
N ILE A 80 -85.11 -48.51 -43.76
CA ILE A 80 -83.83 -47.77 -43.82
C ILE A 80 -83.98 -46.47 -44.61
N SER A 81 -84.76 -46.45 -45.69
CA SER A 81 -84.99 -45.24 -46.47
C SER A 81 -85.73 -44.17 -45.66
N ASP A 82 -86.73 -44.59 -44.89
CA ASP A 82 -87.49 -43.68 -44.02
C ASP A 82 -86.60 -43.17 -42.87
N ASP A 83 -85.84 -44.05 -42.21
CA ASP A 83 -84.88 -43.69 -41.15
C ASP A 83 -83.84 -42.67 -41.65
N VAL A 84 -83.33 -42.81 -42.87
CA VAL A 84 -82.37 -41.86 -43.47
C VAL A 84 -83.01 -40.49 -43.70
N SER A 85 -84.29 -40.46 -44.08
CA SER A 85 -85.01 -39.21 -44.32
C SER A 85 -85.27 -38.46 -42.99
N ASP A 86 -85.61 -39.19 -41.92
CA ASP A 86 -85.79 -38.62 -40.58
C ASP A 86 -84.48 -38.04 -40.02
N VAL A 87 -83.35 -38.73 -40.23
CA VAL A 87 -82.02 -38.23 -39.83
C VAL A 87 -81.64 -36.96 -40.59
N LEU A 88 -81.94 -36.88 -41.88
CA LEU A 88 -81.68 -35.67 -42.68
C LEU A 88 -82.51 -34.47 -42.20
N GLN A 89 -83.76 -34.70 -41.78
CA GLN A 89 -84.62 -33.65 -41.24
C GLN A 89 -84.11 -33.12 -39.89
N LEU A 90 -83.66 -34.01 -38.99
CA LEU A 90 -83.03 -33.64 -37.72
C LEU A 90 -81.77 -32.78 -37.89
N ILE A 91 -80.99 -33.00 -38.96
CA ILE A 91 -79.78 -32.23 -39.25
C ILE A 91 -80.11 -30.87 -39.88
N SER A 92 -81.22 -30.76 -40.63
CA SER A 92 -81.54 -29.58 -41.44
C SER A 92 -82.29 -28.48 -40.68
N ASP A 93 -83.21 -28.83 -39.78
CA ASP A 93 -84.07 -27.85 -39.09
C ASP A 93 -83.39 -27.19 -37.87
N ARG A 94 -82.29 -27.77 -37.35
CA ARG A 94 -81.45 -27.18 -36.28
C ARG A 94 -79.97 -27.52 -36.53
N PRO A 95 -79.11 -26.57 -36.90
CA PRO A 95 -77.70 -26.84 -37.12
C PRO A 95 -77.03 -27.22 -35.79
N ILE A 96 -76.95 -28.53 -35.52
CA ILE A 96 -76.33 -29.13 -34.32
C ILE A 96 -74.91 -28.59 -34.11
N ASP A 97 -74.23 -28.18 -35.19
CA ASP A 97 -72.90 -27.56 -35.17
C ASP A 97 -72.85 -26.20 -34.43
N VAL A 98 -73.94 -25.42 -34.41
CA VAL A 98 -73.99 -24.13 -33.68
C VAL A 98 -74.15 -24.35 -32.17
N GLU A 99 -75.03 -25.27 -31.76
CA GLU A 99 -75.19 -25.64 -30.35
C GLU A 99 -73.92 -26.33 -29.82
N ILE A 100 -73.32 -27.25 -30.58
CA ILE A 100 -72.03 -27.87 -30.23
C ILE A 100 -70.95 -26.80 -30.08
N ARG A 101 -70.85 -25.83 -31.00
CA ARG A 101 -69.83 -24.77 -30.91
C ARG A 101 -70.02 -23.90 -29.68
N SER A 102 -71.25 -23.50 -29.35
CA SER A 102 -71.55 -22.74 -28.13
C SER A 102 -71.19 -23.51 -26.85
N VAL A 103 -71.53 -24.79 -26.78
CA VAL A 103 -71.21 -25.65 -25.63
C VAL A 103 -69.70 -25.88 -25.54
N VAL A 104 -69.01 -26.07 -26.67
CA VAL A 104 -67.55 -26.20 -26.70
C VAL A 104 -66.88 -24.91 -26.24
N ASP A 105 -67.35 -23.74 -26.68
CA ASP A 105 -66.82 -22.45 -26.25
C ASP A 105 -67.00 -22.25 -24.74
N GLU A 106 -68.18 -22.55 -24.19
CA GLU A 106 -68.44 -22.51 -22.75
C GLU A 106 -67.57 -23.51 -21.97
N ILE A 107 -67.40 -24.73 -22.47
CA ILE A 107 -66.49 -25.73 -21.87
C ILE A 107 -65.05 -25.22 -21.89
N THR A 108 -64.59 -24.58 -22.97
CA THR A 108 -63.22 -24.07 -23.05
C THR A 108 -63.01 -22.90 -22.07
N GLU A 109 -64.00 -22.02 -21.90
CA GLU A 109 -63.96 -20.93 -20.92
C GLU A 109 -63.94 -21.47 -19.49
N LYS A 110 -64.84 -22.41 -19.16
CA LYS A 110 -64.86 -23.06 -17.85
C LYS A 110 -63.61 -23.88 -17.56
N THR A 111 -63.03 -24.54 -18.58
CA THR A 111 -61.77 -25.27 -18.41
C THR A 111 -60.61 -24.31 -18.11
N LYS A 112 -60.56 -23.14 -18.78
CA LYS A 112 -59.59 -22.08 -18.45
C LYS A 112 -59.81 -21.54 -17.04
N GLU A 113 -61.05 -21.29 -16.64
CA GLU A 113 -61.41 -20.82 -15.30
C GLU A 113 -60.99 -21.82 -14.21
N VAL A 114 -61.31 -23.11 -14.40
CA VAL A 114 -60.90 -24.20 -13.47
C VAL A 114 -59.39 -24.30 -13.40
N LYS A 115 -58.68 -24.17 -14.51
CA LYS A 115 -57.21 -24.17 -14.53
C LYS A 115 -56.64 -23.02 -13.70
N LEU A 116 -57.13 -21.79 -13.89
CA LEU A 116 -56.70 -20.61 -13.12
C LEU A 116 -57.03 -20.75 -11.63
N LYS A 117 -58.21 -21.28 -11.29
CA LYS A 117 -58.59 -21.53 -9.89
C LYS A 117 -57.73 -22.61 -9.24
N ARG A 118 -57.34 -23.65 -9.98
CA ARG A 118 -56.41 -24.68 -9.50
C ARG A 118 -55.01 -24.12 -9.27
N GLU A 119 -54.46 -23.37 -10.22
CA GLU A 119 -53.16 -22.68 -10.06
C GLU A 119 -53.17 -21.71 -8.87
N SER A 120 -54.27 -21.00 -8.65
CA SER A 120 -54.44 -20.12 -7.48
C SER A 120 -54.51 -20.90 -6.16
N LEU A 121 -55.20 -22.04 -6.16
CA LEU A 121 -55.29 -22.92 -4.99
C LEU A 121 -53.91 -23.52 -4.65
N ASP A 122 -53.15 -23.93 -5.65
CA ASP A 122 -51.80 -24.46 -5.49
C ASP A 122 -50.86 -23.38 -4.88
N LEU A 123 -50.98 -22.12 -5.32
CA LEU A 123 -50.24 -20.99 -4.74
C LEU A 123 -50.62 -20.74 -3.27
N VAL A 124 -51.92 -20.73 -2.96
CA VAL A 124 -52.39 -20.55 -1.56
C VAL A 124 -51.93 -21.71 -0.69
N SER A 125 -51.98 -22.95 -1.18
CA SER A 125 -51.48 -24.13 -0.47
C SER A 125 -49.98 -24.03 -0.18
N ALA A 126 -49.20 -23.51 -1.11
CA ALA A 126 -47.77 -23.27 -0.90
C ALA A 126 -47.52 -22.19 0.17
N ILE A 127 -48.28 -21.09 0.15
CA ILE A 127 -48.19 -20.03 1.17
C ILE A 127 -48.54 -20.56 2.56
N VAL A 128 -49.62 -21.35 2.67
CA VAL A 128 -50.02 -21.98 3.94
C VAL A 128 -48.92 -22.89 4.47
N GLY A 129 -48.32 -23.73 3.63
CA GLY A 129 -47.20 -24.58 4.04
C GLY A 129 -45.98 -23.80 4.54
N ILE A 130 -45.70 -22.62 3.98
CA ILE A 130 -44.62 -21.73 4.47
C ILE A 130 -44.99 -21.14 5.84
N CYS A 131 -46.23 -20.68 6.02
CA CYS A 131 -46.71 -20.16 7.31
C CYS A 131 -46.66 -21.22 8.42
N GLU A 132 -47.09 -22.45 8.11
CA GLU A 132 -47.02 -23.58 9.03
C GLU A 132 -45.57 -23.90 9.41
N ALA A 133 -44.65 -23.94 8.44
CA ALA A 133 -43.22 -24.16 8.72
C ALA A 133 -42.59 -23.05 9.58
N LEU A 134 -42.98 -21.78 9.38
CA LEU A 134 -42.56 -20.66 10.25
C LEU A 134 -43.10 -20.82 11.67
N GLN A 135 -44.36 -21.22 11.82
CA GLN A 135 -44.99 -21.46 13.11
C GLN A 135 -44.33 -22.65 13.85
N GLU A 136 -44.10 -23.76 13.17
CA GLU A 136 -43.35 -24.92 13.69
C GLU A 136 -41.97 -24.52 14.18
N THR A 137 -41.32 -23.58 13.49
CA THR A 137 -40.01 -23.06 13.87
C THR A 137 -40.07 -22.23 15.16
N LYS A 138 -41.06 -21.34 15.31
CA LYS A 138 -41.32 -20.60 16.56
C LYS A 138 -41.62 -21.53 17.74
N GLU A 139 -42.39 -22.60 17.50
CA GLU A 139 -42.71 -23.61 18.52
C GLU A 139 -41.48 -24.46 18.90
N ALA A 140 -40.67 -24.84 17.91
CA ALA A 140 -39.42 -25.55 18.15
C ALA A 140 -38.42 -24.70 18.96
N LEU A 141 -38.34 -23.39 18.69
CA LEU A 141 -37.53 -22.45 19.46
C LEU A 141 -37.97 -22.39 20.92
N LYS A 142 -39.28 -22.22 21.17
CA LYS A 142 -39.85 -22.22 22.54
C LYS A 142 -39.67 -23.55 23.26
N GLY A 143 -39.69 -24.66 22.52
CA GLY A 143 -39.48 -26.01 23.04
C GLY A 143 -38.01 -26.42 23.22
N GLY A 144 -37.04 -25.53 22.96
CA GLY A 144 -35.60 -25.81 23.10
C GLY A 144 -35.00 -26.69 21.99
N ARG A 145 -35.74 -26.97 20.91
CA ARG A 145 -35.28 -27.76 19.75
C ARG A 145 -34.53 -26.88 18.75
N PHE A 146 -33.43 -26.25 19.18
CA PHE A 146 -32.74 -25.22 18.39
C PHE A 146 -32.19 -25.70 17.06
N ARG A 147 -31.62 -26.92 17.01
CA ARG A 147 -31.11 -27.48 15.75
C ARG A 147 -32.21 -27.64 14.71
N PHE A 148 -33.36 -28.17 15.10
CA PHE A 148 -34.50 -28.31 14.20
C PHE A 148 -34.99 -26.94 13.72
N ALA A 149 -35.12 -25.97 14.64
CA ALA A 149 -35.53 -24.61 14.31
C ALA A 149 -34.54 -23.95 13.30
N ALA A 150 -33.24 -24.12 13.52
CA ALA A 150 -32.18 -23.65 12.64
C ALA A 150 -32.23 -24.28 11.23
N GLU A 151 -32.40 -25.60 11.15
CA GLU A 151 -32.50 -26.33 9.87
C GLU A 151 -33.73 -25.87 9.06
N ARG A 152 -34.89 -25.73 9.72
CA ARG A 152 -36.13 -25.22 9.11
C ARG A 152 -35.99 -23.78 8.60
N ILE A 153 -35.42 -22.88 9.39
CA ILE A 153 -35.18 -21.49 8.95
C ILE A 153 -34.22 -21.43 7.77
N ARG A 154 -33.18 -22.27 7.73
CA ARG A 154 -32.26 -22.35 6.59
C ARG A 154 -32.96 -22.83 5.33
N GLU A 155 -33.82 -23.84 5.43
CA GLU A 155 -34.63 -24.32 4.31
C GLU A 155 -35.59 -23.22 3.80
N LEU A 156 -36.29 -22.54 4.72
CA LEU A 156 -37.18 -21.43 4.40
C LEU A 156 -36.47 -20.26 3.72
N LYS A 157 -35.20 -20.00 4.07
CA LYS A 157 -34.36 -19.00 3.39
C LYS A 157 -34.24 -19.27 1.89
N VAL A 158 -34.10 -20.54 1.50
CA VAL A 158 -34.01 -20.96 0.10
C VAL A 158 -35.37 -20.85 -0.59
N VAL A 159 -36.44 -21.32 0.06
CA VAL A 159 -37.81 -21.27 -0.47
C VAL A 159 -38.28 -19.82 -0.72
N LEU A 160 -37.98 -18.92 0.23
CA LEU A 160 -38.34 -17.50 0.15
C LEU A 160 -37.36 -16.65 -0.67
N ARG A 161 -36.31 -17.25 -1.25
CA ARG A 161 -35.30 -16.59 -2.10
C ARG A 161 -34.69 -15.32 -1.47
N ILE A 162 -34.43 -15.38 -0.18
CA ILE A 162 -33.95 -14.24 0.59
C ILE A 162 -32.59 -13.77 0.05
N GLY A 163 -32.51 -12.51 -0.38
CA GLY A 163 -31.34 -11.90 -1.03
C GLY A 163 -31.32 -11.98 -2.57
N LYS A 164 -32.38 -12.48 -3.21
CA LYS A 164 -32.55 -12.51 -4.68
C LYS A 164 -33.94 -12.01 -5.05
N GLU A 165 -34.20 -10.76 -4.68
CA GLU A 165 -35.52 -10.14 -4.73
C GLU A 165 -35.73 -9.46 -6.09
N GLU A 166 -36.90 -9.66 -6.70
CA GLU A 166 -37.26 -9.03 -7.99
C GLU A 166 -38.25 -7.88 -7.79
N GLU A 167 -38.14 -6.84 -8.62
CA GLU A 167 -39.09 -5.71 -8.59
C GLU A 167 -40.48 -6.18 -9.07
N GLY A 168 -41.52 -5.89 -8.27
CA GLY A 168 -42.91 -6.20 -8.62
C GLY A 168 -43.46 -7.50 -8.02
N GLU A 169 -42.81 -8.08 -7.03
CA GLU A 169 -43.28 -9.29 -6.34
C GLU A 169 -44.57 -9.08 -5.53
N PRO A 170 -45.42 -10.11 -5.38
CA PRO A 170 -46.65 -10.02 -4.56
C PRO A 170 -46.36 -9.70 -3.09
N LEU A 171 -47.18 -8.82 -2.49
CA LEU A 171 -47.06 -8.39 -1.08
C LEU A 171 -46.97 -9.55 -0.08
N ALA A 172 -47.61 -10.70 -0.38
CA ALA A 172 -47.56 -11.89 0.46
C ALA A 172 -46.12 -12.40 0.68
N TYR A 173 -45.26 -12.39 -0.36
CA TYR A 173 -43.87 -12.82 -0.22
C TYR A 173 -43.01 -11.82 0.57
N VAL A 174 -43.38 -10.54 0.57
CA VAL A 174 -42.74 -9.51 1.40
C VAL A 174 -43.08 -9.76 2.87
N LEU A 175 -44.36 -10.00 3.18
CA LEU A 175 -44.81 -10.29 4.54
C LEU A 175 -44.19 -11.59 5.09
N LEU A 176 -44.13 -12.65 4.28
CA LEU A 176 -43.48 -13.91 4.66
C LEU A 176 -41.97 -13.75 4.92
N ARG A 177 -41.29 -12.89 4.16
CA ARG A 177 -39.88 -12.58 4.39
C ARG A 177 -39.66 -11.77 5.66
N ASN A 178 -40.56 -10.83 5.97
CA ASN A 178 -40.52 -10.11 7.24
C ASN A 178 -40.71 -11.07 8.42
N GLU A 179 -41.70 -11.95 8.37
CA GLU A 179 -41.89 -12.98 9.42
C GLU A 179 -40.72 -13.95 9.53
N TRP A 180 -40.08 -14.33 8.41
CA TRP A 180 -38.84 -15.10 8.44
C TRP A 180 -37.70 -14.31 9.09
N SER A 181 -37.58 -13.01 8.82
CA SER A 181 -36.56 -12.14 9.42
C SER A 181 -36.76 -12.03 10.92
N ASP A 182 -37.99 -11.79 11.38
CA ASP A 182 -38.33 -11.73 12.79
C ASP A 182 -38.00 -13.06 13.51
N CYS A 183 -38.36 -14.20 12.90
CA CYS A 183 -37.99 -15.53 13.37
C CYS A 183 -36.47 -15.72 13.44
N PHE A 184 -35.76 -15.32 12.38
CA PHE A 184 -34.31 -15.46 12.28
C PHE A 184 -33.62 -14.62 13.38
N ASP A 185 -34.03 -13.37 13.56
CA ASP A 185 -33.52 -12.47 14.59
C ASP A 185 -33.81 -13.02 16.00
N GLU A 186 -35.00 -13.59 16.24
CA GLU A 186 -35.35 -14.23 17.52
C GLU A 186 -34.43 -15.44 17.81
N ILE A 187 -34.16 -16.30 16.82
CA ILE A 187 -33.20 -17.39 16.97
C ILE A 187 -31.80 -16.86 17.27
N GLN A 188 -31.34 -15.85 16.53
CA GLN A 188 -30.01 -15.29 16.73
C GLN A 188 -29.85 -14.72 18.14
N GLU A 189 -30.83 -13.95 18.63
CA GLU A 189 -30.81 -13.37 19.96
C GLU A 189 -30.79 -14.45 21.05
N VAL A 190 -31.62 -15.48 20.91
CA VAL A 190 -31.71 -16.59 21.88
C VAL A 190 -30.40 -17.39 21.91
N LEU A 191 -29.86 -17.78 20.76
CA LEU A 191 -28.59 -18.52 20.69
C LEU A 191 -27.42 -17.67 21.21
N ALA A 192 -27.35 -16.38 20.87
CA ALA A 192 -26.31 -15.48 21.36
C ALA A 192 -26.37 -15.31 22.89
N LYS A 193 -27.57 -15.22 23.48
CA LYS A 193 -27.76 -15.18 24.95
C LYS A 193 -27.27 -16.46 25.61
N PHE A 194 -27.56 -17.64 25.03
CA PHE A 194 -27.04 -18.89 25.54
C PHE A 194 -25.51 -18.92 25.48
N MET A 195 -24.93 -18.55 24.35
CA MET A 195 -23.47 -18.51 24.18
C MET A 195 -22.79 -17.54 25.16
N GLU A 196 -23.36 -16.36 25.36
CA GLU A 196 -22.89 -15.37 26.36
C GLU A 196 -22.98 -15.92 27.79
N SER A 197 -24.05 -16.64 28.12
CA SER A 197 -24.21 -17.22 29.45
C SER A 197 -23.32 -18.45 29.70
N ALA A 198 -22.86 -19.11 28.62
CA ALA A 198 -22.03 -20.30 28.66
C ALA A 198 -20.59 -20.01 29.07
N VAL A 199 -20.02 -18.88 28.64
CA VAL A 199 -18.64 -18.49 28.98
C VAL A 199 -18.66 -17.40 30.03
N ARG A 200 -18.22 -17.72 31.26
CA ARG A 200 -18.14 -16.77 32.36
C ARG A 200 -16.72 -16.64 32.86
N PHE A 201 -16.32 -15.40 33.11
CA PHE A 201 -15.05 -15.09 33.77
C PHE A 201 -15.34 -14.55 35.17
N GLU A 202 -14.72 -15.14 36.19
CA GLU A 202 -14.80 -14.61 37.55
C GLU A 202 -13.65 -13.66 37.83
N LEU A 203 -13.99 -12.45 38.30
CA LEU A 203 -13.01 -11.41 38.61
C LEU A 203 -12.32 -11.64 39.96
N ASP A 204 -13.00 -12.28 40.92
CA ASP A 204 -12.50 -12.48 42.30
C ASP A 204 -11.52 -13.66 42.42
N SER A 205 -11.62 -14.64 41.52
CA SER A 205 -10.61 -15.68 41.33
C SER A 205 -10.47 -15.91 39.82
N PRO A 206 -9.27 -15.71 39.21
CA PRO A 206 -9.12 -15.71 37.76
C PRO A 206 -9.37 -17.12 37.20
N LYS A 207 -10.64 -17.39 36.90
CA LYS A 207 -11.14 -18.68 36.44
C LYS A 207 -12.03 -18.45 35.24
N LEU A 208 -11.72 -19.13 34.16
CA LEU A 208 -12.59 -19.24 33.00
C LEU A 208 -13.50 -20.45 33.21
N ARG A 209 -14.80 -20.23 33.27
CA ARG A 209 -15.81 -21.29 33.36
C ARG A 209 -16.57 -21.38 32.04
N ILE A 210 -16.66 -22.59 31.51
CA ILE A 210 -17.48 -22.92 30.35
C ILE A 210 -18.58 -23.87 30.81
N LYS A 211 -19.82 -23.41 30.76
CA LYS A 211 -21.00 -24.23 31.05
C LYS A 211 -21.32 -25.09 29.84
N LEU A 212 -21.27 -26.40 30.01
CA LEU A 212 -21.60 -27.36 28.96
C LEU A 212 -23.13 -27.54 28.83
N ILE A 213 -23.88 -27.16 29.87
CA ILE A 213 -25.33 -27.11 29.89
C ILE A 213 -25.77 -25.68 30.22
N VAL A 214 -26.65 -25.13 29.38
CA VAL A 214 -27.05 -23.72 29.37
C VAL A 214 -28.57 -23.59 29.48
N GLY A 215 -29.05 -22.54 30.13
CA GLY A 215 -30.48 -22.30 30.38
C GLY A 215 -30.93 -22.73 31.78
N GLU A 216 -31.66 -21.84 32.47
CA GLU A 216 -31.97 -21.98 33.90
C GLU A 216 -33.08 -23.01 34.19
N THR A 217 -33.93 -23.33 33.21
CA THR A 217 -35.15 -24.11 33.42
C THR A 217 -35.23 -25.41 32.62
N THR A 218 -34.55 -25.51 31.47
CA THR A 218 -34.68 -26.66 30.54
C THR A 218 -33.37 -27.42 30.29
N GLY A 219 -32.20 -26.89 30.70
CA GLY A 219 -30.91 -27.55 30.60
C GLY A 219 -30.55 -28.00 29.18
N ILE A 220 -30.00 -27.09 28.37
CA ILE A 220 -29.70 -27.33 26.96
C ILE A 220 -28.19 -27.46 26.74
N ALA A 221 -27.77 -28.53 26.09
CA ALA A 221 -26.36 -28.78 25.85
C ALA A 221 -25.74 -27.73 24.90
N LEU A 222 -24.59 -27.18 25.26
CA LEU A 222 -23.90 -26.12 24.51
C LEU A 222 -23.55 -26.56 23.08
N ASN A 223 -23.24 -27.84 22.86
CA ASN A 223 -23.02 -28.38 21.53
C ASN A 223 -24.23 -28.16 20.60
N THR A 224 -25.46 -28.26 21.13
CA THR A 224 -26.70 -28.09 20.36
C THR A 224 -26.89 -26.65 19.95
N VAL A 225 -26.47 -25.71 20.80
CA VAL A 225 -26.45 -24.27 20.51
C VAL A 225 -25.44 -23.97 19.40
N LEU A 226 -24.23 -24.51 19.48
CA LEU A 226 -23.18 -24.33 18.46
C LEU A 226 -23.56 -24.99 17.13
N GLU A 227 -24.14 -26.19 17.13
CA GLU A 227 -24.69 -26.84 15.94
C GLU A 227 -25.77 -25.97 15.27
N ALA A 228 -26.69 -25.41 16.06
CA ALA A 228 -27.73 -24.52 15.55
C ALA A 228 -27.13 -23.23 14.95
N MET A 229 -26.11 -22.64 15.61
CA MET A 229 -25.39 -21.47 15.11
C MET A 229 -24.64 -21.75 13.80
N GLU A 230 -24.01 -22.91 13.68
CA GLU A 230 -23.33 -23.35 12.46
C GLU A 230 -24.32 -23.51 11.30
N VAL A 231 -25.47 -24.17 11.55
CA VAL A 231 -26.51 -24.40 10.55
C VAL A 231 -27.02 -23.09 9.94
N ILE A 232 -27.27 -22.06 10.75
CA ILE A 232 -27.74 -20.74 10.27
C ILE A 232 -26.62 -19.78 9.85
N GLY A 233 -25.35 -20.18 9.99
CA GLY A 233 -24.19 -19.40 9.57
C GLY A 233 -23.87 -18.21 10.48
N MET A 234 -24.18 -18.28 11.78
CA MET A 234 -23.92 -17.20 12.75
C MET A 234 -22.80 -17.52 13.75
N LEU A 235 -22.02 -18.57 13.50
CA LEU A 235 -21.02 -19.08 14.44
C LEU A 235 -20.00 -18.01 14.88
N ASP A 236 -19.47 -17.22 13.93
CA ASP A 236 -18.54 -16.12 14.23
C ASP A 236 -19.18 -15.05 15.13
N TYR A 237 -20.43 -14.68 14.85
CA TYR A 237 -21.18 -13.70 15.64
C TYR A 237 -21.47 -14.23 17.05
N GLY A 238 -21.90 -15.48 17.17
CA GLY A 238 -22.18 -16.12 18.46
C GLY A 238 -20.94 -16.25 19.33
N LEU A 239 -19.81 -16.62 18.74
CA LEU A 239 -18.53 -16.77 19.45
C LEU A 239 -17.83 -15.44 19.76
N ALA A 240 -18.18 -14.33 19.10
CA ALA A 240 -17.48 -13.05 19.22
C ALA A 240 -17.34 -12.55 20.66
N LYS A 241 -18.45 -12.52 21.43
CA LYS A 241 -18.41 -12.07 22.84
C LYS A 241 -17.55 -12.98 23.72
N ALA A 242 -17.62 -14.29 23.50
CA ALA A 242 -16.80 -15.26 24.22
C ALA A 242 -15.31 -15.10 23.88
N ALA A 243 -14.99 -14.94 22.59
CA ALA A 243 -13.66 -14.64 22.09
C ALA A 243 -13.10 -13.34 22.69
N ASP A 244 -13.91 -12.26 22.74
CA ASP A 244 -13.54 -11.00 23.37
C ASP A 244 -13.25 -11.15 24.86
N SER A 245 -14.11 -11.88 25.57
CA SER A 245 -13.98 -12.10 27.01
C SER A 245 -12.73 -12.93 27.33
N ILE A 246 -12.51 -14.01 26.60
CA ILE A 246 -11.31 -14.85 26.73
C ILE A 246 -10.05 -14.06 26.35
N PHE A 247 -10.08 -13.29 25.27
CA PHE A 247 -8.94 -12.47 24.87
C PHE A 247 -8.57 -11.44 25.95
N LYS A 248 -9.56 -10.71 26.45
CA LYS A 248 -9.36 -9.63 27.44
C LYS A 248 -8.93 -10.17 28.80
N HIS A 249 -9.53 -11.25 29.27
CA HIS A 249 -9.39 -11.71 30.65
C HIS A 249 -8.46 -12.92 30.83
N VAL A 250 -8.14 -13.65 29.76
CA VAL A 250 -7.27 -14.84 29.82
C VAL A 250 -6.00 -14.63 29.00
N ILE A 251 -6.14 -14.35 27.69
CA ILE A 251 -4.98 -14.25 26.81
C ILE A 251 -4.12 -13.02 27.10
N THR A 252 -4.76 -11.87 27.34
CA THR A 252 -4.02 -10.63 27.63
C THR A 252 -3.13 -10.77 28.87
N PRO A 253 -3.65 -11.24 30.03
CA PRO A 253 -2.83 -11.55 31.19
C PRO A 253 -1.77 -12.64 30.95
N ALA A 254 -2.10 -13.68 30.17
CA ALA A 254 -1.15 -14.75 29.86
C ALA A 254 0.08 -14.25 29.08
N VAL A 255 -0.09 -13.27 28.19
CA VAL A 255 1.04 -12.64 27.46
C VAL A 255 1.78 -11.63 28.32
N THR A 256 1.08 -10.84 29.15
CA THR A 256 1.72 -9.78 29.94
C THR A 256 2.37 -10.26 31.24
N HIS A 257 1.95 -11.40 31.78
CA HIS A 257 2.41 -11.98 33.05
C HIS A 257 2.77 -13.48 32.91
N ALA A 258 3.44 -13.84 31.81
CA ALA A 258 3.67 -15.22 31.39
C ALA A 258 4.39 -16.13 32.39
N SER A 259 5.26 -15.58 33.23
CA SER A 259 5.99 -16.28 34.31
C SER A 259 5.09 -16.78 35.46
N THR A 260 3.80 -16.47 35.39
CA THR A 260 2.84 -16.55 36.50
C THR A 260 1.55 -17.22 36.02
N PHE A 261 1.59 -17.98 34.92
CA PHE A 261 0.39 -18.56 34.31
C PHE A 261 0.44 -20.09 34.30
N ALA A 262 -0.28 -20.73 35.23
CA ALA A 262 -0.57 -22.17 35.17
C ALA A 262 -2.06 -22.39 34.93
N ALA A 263 -2.39 -22.82 33.71
CA ALA A 263 -3.70 -23.35 33.37
C ALA A 263 -3.87 -24.74 33.99
N VAL A 264 -4.75 -24.86 34.99
CA VAL A 264 -5.14 -26.14 35.60
C VAL A 264 -6.60 -26.42 35.25
N GLU A 265 -6.84 -27.54 34.57
CA GLU A 265 -8.18 -28.00 34.24
C GLU A 265 -8.81 -28.66 35.46
N ASP A 266 -9.97 -28.15 35.89
CA ASP A 266 -10.82 -28.80 36.89
C ASP A 266 -12.18 -29.10 36.24
N SER A 267 -12.53 -30.38 36.14
CA SER A 267 -13.87 -30.80 35.74
C SER A 267 -14.74 -31.00 36.99
N SER A 268 -15.75 -30.17 37.20
CA SER A 268 -16.75 -30.42 38.24
C SER A 268 -17.80 -31.41 37.70
N LYS A 269 -17.94 -32.56 38.37
CA LYS A 269 -18.96 -33.56 38.06
C LYS A 269 -20.12 -33.45 39.04
N THR A 270 -21.34 -33.35 38.52
CA THR A 270 -22.56 -33.52 39.33
C THR A 270 -23.35 -34.66 38.69
N SER A 271 -23.68 -35.70 39.46
CA SER A 271 -24.46 -36.88 39.03
C SER A 271 -23.97 -37.65 37.78
N GLY A 272 -22.67 -37.67 37.49
CA GLY A 272 -22.08 -38.49 36.42
C GLY A 272 -21.96 -37.81 35.05
N GLU A 273 -22.60 -36.66 34.83
CA GLU A 273 -22.41 -35.81 33.65
C GLU A 273 -21.55 -34.58 34.00
N ILE A 274 -20.67 -34.20 33.07
CA ILE A 274 -19.82 -33.00 33.24
C ILE A 274 -20.68 -31.80 32.87
N THR A 275 -21.06 -30.99 33.86
CA THR A 275 -21.94 -29.83 33.66
C THR A 275 -21.15 -28.56 33.33
N GLU A 276 -19.92 -28.44 33.82
CA GLU A 276 -19.05 -27.28 33.64
C GLU A 276 -17.58 -27.70 33.51
N ALA A 277 -16.85 -27.02 32.61
CA ALA A 277 -15.40 -27.11 32.46
C ALA A 277 -14.77 -25.82 32.99
N THR A 278 -13.78 -25.93 33.89
CA THR A 278 -13.13 -24.77 34.49
C THR A 278 -11.63 -24.79 34.20
N LEU A 279 -11.11 -23.64 33.76
CA LEU A 279 -9.69 -23.36 33.66
C LEU A 279 -9.31 -22.38 34.76
N LYS A 280 -8.56 -22.84 35.76
CA LYS A 280 -7.97 -21.95 36.78
C LYS A 280 -6.69 -21.34 36.26
N LEU A 281 -6.52 -20.05 36.52
CA LEU A 281 -5.33 -19.29 36.16
C LEU A 281 -4.53 -19.02 37.45
N ASP A 282 -3.63 -19.93 37.82
CA ASP A 282 -2.85 -19.78 39.05
C ASP A 282 -1.66 -18.86 38.84
N GLN A 283 -1.48 -17.90 39.76
CA GLN A 283 -0.33 -17.00 39.81
C GLN A 283 0.83 -17.62 40.59
N SER A 284 1.88 -18.12 39.92
CA SER A 284 3.11 -18.54 40.59
C SER A 284 3.94 -17.34 41.08
N SER A 285 4.29 -17.35 42.36
CA SER A 285 4.92 -16.23 43.09
C SER A 285 6.44 -16.14 42.99
N ASP A 286 7.13 -16.94 42.16
CA ASP A 286 8.55 -17.28 42.43
C ASP A 286 9.60 -16.87 41.39
N HIS A 287 9.29 -16.01 40.40
CA HIS A 287 10.31 -15.50 39.48
C HIS A 287 10.35 -13.97 39.40
N LYS A 288 11.54 -13.41 39.61
CA LYS A 288 11.85 -11.98 39.42
C LYS A 288 11.59 -11.60 37.96
N ILE A 289 11.01 -10.42 37.78
CA ILE A 289 10.42 -9.83 36.56
C ILE A 289 11.44 -9.50 35.45
N GLU A 290 12.64 -10.09 35.45
CA GLU A 290 13.74 -9.63 34.60
C GLU A 290 13.98 -10.42 33.32
N ASP A 291 13.27 -11.52 33.06
CA ASP A 291 13.29 -12.16 31.73
C ASP A 291 11.93 -12.75 31.38
N VAL A 292 11.26 -12.16 30.39
CA VAL A 292 10.02 -12.71 29.83
C VAL A 292 10.42 -13.85 28.89
N ASP A 293 10.51 -15.07 29.40
CA ASP A 293 10.83 -16.24 28.57
C ASP A 293 9.70 -16.49 27.57
N GLY A 294 10.03 -16.41 26.27
CA GLY A 294 9.08 -16.70 25.19
C GLY A 294 8.45 -18.09 25.31
N GLU A 295 9.17 -19.04 25.92
CA GLU A 295 8.67 -20.39 26.17
C GLU A 295 7.45 -20.40 27.13
N ALA A 296 7.48 -19.55 28.17
CA ALA A 296 6.37 -19.44 29.11
C ALA A 296 5.13 -18.83 28.43
N ILE A 297 5.31 -17.83 27.57
CA ILE A 297 4.22 -17.23 26.77
C ILE A 297 3.61 -18.29 25.85
N TYR A 298 4.43 -18.94 25.03
CA TYR A 298 3.95 -19.90 24.03
C TYR A 298 3.27 -21.10 24.68
N SER A 299 3.88 -21.70 25.70
CA SER A 299 3.30 -22.83 26.43
C SER A 299 2.01 -22.45 27.17
N GLY A 300 1.93 -21.25 27.76
CA GLY A 300 0.75 -20.74 28.43
C GLY A 300 -0.44 -20.58 27.48
N ILE A 301 -0.22 -19.90 26.34
CA ILE A 301 -1.27 -19.72 25.32
C ILE A 301 -1.69 -21.07 24.73
N LEU A 302 -0.74 -21.97 24.46
CA LEU A 302 -1.06 -23.28 23.91
C LEU A 302 -1.97 -24.10 24.84
N LYS A 303 -1.76 -24.02 26.16
CA LYS A 303 -2.66 -24.65 27.14
C LYS A 303 -4.06 -24.06 27.10
N VAL A 304 -4.19 -22.73 27.02
CA VAL A 304 -5.50 -22.06 26.90
C VAL A 304 -6.20 -22.46 25.62
N VAL A 305 -5.49 -22.48 24.49
CA VAL A 305 -6.04 -22.90 23.20
C VAL A 305 -6.50 -24.35 23.24
N LYS A 306 -5.70 -25.26 23.80
CA LYS A 306 -6.08 -26.68 23.97
C LYS A 306 -7.36 -26.84 24.80
N PHE A 307 -7.49 -26.09 25.90
CA PHE A 307 -8.71 -26.08 26.72
C PHE A 307 -9.92 -25.57 25.95
N ILE A 308 -9.77 -24.51 25.15
CA ILE A 308 -10.87 -23.98 24.32
C ILE A 308 -11.27 -24.99 23.23
N CYS A 309 -10.29 -25.60 22.56
CA CYS A 309 -10.54 -26.61 21.54
C CYS A 309 -11.30 -27.81 22.11
N SER A 310 -10.99 -28.25 23.34
CA SER A 310 -11.65 -29.38 23.99
C SER A 310 -13.00 -29.02 24.60
N SER A 311 -13.08 -27.90 25.33
CA SER A 311 -14.20 -27.59 26.22
C SER A 311 -15.24 -26.64 25.62
N LEU A 312 -14.83 -25.72 24.74
CA LEU A 312 -15.74 -24.82 24.03
C LEU A 312 -16.12 -25.38 22.67
N CYS A 313 -15.12 -25.88 21.92
CA CYS A 313 -15.30 -26.31 20.54
C CYS A 313 -15.51 -27.81 20.39
N PHE A 314 -15.44 -28.60 21.47
CA PHE A 314 -15.67 -30.05 21.47
C PHE A 314 -14.86 -30.84 20.42
N GLY A 315 -13.69 -30.33 20.02
CA GLY A 315 -12.87 -30.91 18.96
C GLY A 315 -13.41 -30.70 17.53
N ASN A 316 -14.51 -29.98 17.34
CA ASN A 316 -15.03 -29.68 16.02
C ASN A 316 -14.13 -28.65 15.30
N VAL A 317 -13.59 -29.06 14.15
CA VAL A 317 -12.67 -28.27 13.34
C VAL A 317 -13.30 -26.94 12.89
N THR A 318 -14.59 -26.90 12.53
CA THR A 318 -15.24 -25.67 12.05
C THR A 318 -15.37 -24.64 13.19
N TRP A 319 -15.67 -25.11 14.40
CA TRP A 319 -15.81 -24.27 15.58
C TRP A 319 -14.46 -23.73 16.06
N ILE A 320 -13.44 -24.58 16.06
CA ILE A 320 -12.07 -24.17 16.37
C ILE A 320 -11.59 -23.11 15.36
N HIS A 321 -11.86 -23.31 14.06
CA HIS A 321 -11.47 -22.37 13.01
C HIS A 321 -12.14 -21.01 13.16
N SER A 322 -13.45 -21.00 13.44
CA SER A 322 -14.23 -19.79 13.69
C SER A 322 -13.71 -19.02 14.91
N PHE A 323 -13.47 -19.71 16.03
CA PHE A 323 -12.91 -19.08 17.23
C PHE A 323 -11.49 -18.54 17.00
N GLY A 324 -10.66 -19.32 16.29
CA GLY A 324 -9.31 -18.95 15.90
C GLY A 324 -9.28 -17.66 15.05
N ARG A 325 -10.16 -17.56 14.05
CA ARG A 325 -10.31 -16.38 13.18
C ARG A 325 -10.64 -15.10 13.97
N LEU A 326 -11.44 -15.21 15.02
CA LEU A 326 -11.84 -14.08 15.87
C LEU A 326 -10.72 -13.62 16.83
N THR A 327 -9.82 -14.52 17.21
CA THR A 327 -8.84 -14.26 18.28
C THR A 327 -7.40 -14.13 17.78
N TRP A 328 -6.95 -15.00 16.88
CA TRP A 328 -5.55 -15.11 16.44
C TRP A 328 -4.91 -13.80 15.94
N PRO A 329 -5.58 -12.95 15.13
CA PRO A 329 -5.00 -11.67 14.71
C PRO A 329 -4.64 -10.75 15.88
N ARG A 330 -5.44 -10.78 16.95
CA ARG A 330 -5.21 -9.98 18.16
C ARG A 330 -4.16 -10.61 19.07
N ILE A 331 -4.14 -11.93 19.17
CA ILE A 331 -3.14 -12.68 19.95
C ILE A 331 -1.76 -12.46 19.36
N SER A 332 -1.61 -12.64 18.06
CA SER A 332 -0.34 -12.46 17.36
C SER A 332 0.20 -11.03 17.49
N GLU A 333 -0.65 -10.01 17.33
CA GLU A 333 -0.25 -8.61 17.55
C GLU A 333 0.17 -8.32 19.00
N LEU A 334 -0.52 -8.91 19.98
CA LEU A 334 -0.15 -8.76 21.38
C LEU A 334 1.21 -9.40 21.68
N ILE A 335 1.50 -10.57 21.12
CA ILE A 335 2.81 -11.23 21.25
C ILE A 335 3.90 -10.38 20.58
N ILE A 336 3.65 -9.84 19.38
CA ILE A 336 4.62 -8.97 18.68
C ILE A 336 4.94 -7.74 19.53
N SER A 337 3.92 -7.02 19.98
CA SER A 337 4.08 -5.75 20.71
C SER A 337 4.64 -5.90 22.14
N LYS A 338 4.38 -7.02 22.81
CA LYS A 338 4.80 -7.22 24.22
C LYS A 338 6.05 -8.08 24.37
N PHE A 339 6.35 -8.93 23.40
CA PHE A 339 7.50 -9.85 23.44
C PHE A 339 8.43 -9.64 22.24
N LEU A 340 8.07 -10.08 21.02
CA LEU A 340 9.03 -10.18 19.91
C LEU A 340 9.73 -8.84 19.59
N SER A 341 8.99 -7.72 19.55
CA SER A 341 9.55 -6.39 19.30
C SER A 341 10.53 -5.89 20.37
N LYS A 342 10.40 -6.39 21.61
CA LYS A 342 11.27 -6.00 22.73
C LYS A 342 12.55 -6.83 22.80
N VAL A 343 12.49 -8.06 22.32
CA VAL A 343 13.63 -8.99 22.34
C VAL A 343 14.50 -8.85 21.08
N VAL A 344 14.09 -8.03 20.10
CA VAL A 344 14.98 -7.63 18.99
C VAL A 344 16.28 -7.06 19.59
N PRO A 345 17.45 -7.66 19.28
CA PRO A 345 18.72 -7.24 19.87
C PRO A 345 19.04 -5.77 19.61
N GLU A 346 19.76 -5.13 20.53
CA GLU A 346 20.34 -3.78 20.30
C GLU A 346 21.76 -3.84 19.72
N ASP A 347 22.39 -5.01 19.81
CA ASP A 347 23.76 -5.30 19.38
C ASP A 347 23.75 -6.41 18.32
N ALA A 348 24.53 -6.23 17.25
CA ALA A 348 24.64 -7.22 16.17
C ALA A 348 25.21 -8.57 16.66
N SER A 349 26.04 -8.58 17.71
CA SER A 349 26.61 -9.81 18.28
C SER A 349 25.56 -10.73 18.91
N LYS A 350 24.42 -10.18 19.35
CA LYS A 350 23.31 -10.91 19.97
C LYS A 350 22.26 -11.39 18.97
N LEU A 351 22.41 -11.07 17.67
CA LEU A 351 21.54 -11.62 16.62
C LEU A 351 21.62 -13.15 16.55
N ALA A 352 22.79 -13.73 16.83
CA ALA A 352 22.96 -15.18 16.89
C ALA A 352 22.10 -15.84 17.99
N ASP A 353 21.96 -15.16 19.14
CA ASP A 353 21.14 -15.67 20.25
C ASP A 353 19.63 -15.60 19.93
N PHE A 354 19.22 -14.70 19.04
CA PHE A 354 17.83 -14.55 18.59
C PHE A 354 17.34 -15.73 17.74
N GLN A 355 18.24 -16.55 17.16
CA GLN A 355 17.88 -17.72 16.37
C GLN A 355 17.02 -18.72 17.15
N LYS A 356 17.26 -18.86 18.47
CA LYS A 356 16.45 -19.71 19.35
C LYS A 356 15.01 -19.21 19.47
N ILE A 357 14.79 -17.90 19.39
CA ILE A 357 13.46 -17.29 19.45
C ILE A 357 12.73 -17.57 18.14
N ILE A 358 13.39 -17.38 16.99
CA ILE A 358 12.83 -17.71 15.67
C ILE A 358 12.33 -19.17 15.65
N GLU A 359 13.17 -20.10 16.10
CA GLU A 359 12.82 -21.52 16.15
C GLU A 359 11.61 -21.80 17.05
N ARG A 360 11.60 -21.26 18.28
CA ARG A 360 10.48 -21.40 19.21
C ARG A 360 9.18 -20.77 18.67
N THR A 361 9.27 -19.60 18.05
CA THR A 361 8.11 -18.93 17.42
C THR A 361 7.51 -19.79 16.31
N SER A 362 8.36 -20.40 15.48
CA SER A 362 7.93 -21.30 14.39
C SER A 362 7.27 -22.58 14.93
N GLN A 363 7.84 -23.19 15.97
CA GLN A 363 7.27 -24.35 16.64
C GLN A 363 5.89 -24.03 17.24
N PHE A 364 5.74 -22.87 17.88
CA PHE A 364 4.47 -22.42 18.43
C PHE A 364 3.37 -22.25 17.37
N GLU A 365 3.68 -21.58 16.26
CA GLU A 365 2.70 -21.43 15.16
C GLU A 365 2.36 -22.76 14.50
N THR A 366 3.33 -23.67 14.40
CA THR A 366 3.09 -25.04 13.89
C THR A 366 2.11 -25.80 14.79
N ALA A 367 2.31 -25.73 16.12
CA ALA A 367 1.40 -26.38 17.07
C ALA A 367 -0.03 -25.79 17.03
N LEU A 368 -0.19 -24.49 16.75
CA LEU A 368 -1.52 -23.90 16.56
C LEU A 368 -2.19 -24.33 15.25
N LYS A 369 -1.41 -24.54 14.19
CA LYS A 369 -1.92 -25.09 12.92
C LYS A 369 -2.37 -26.55 13.08
N GLU A 370 -1.62 -27.37 13.82
CA GLU A 370 -2.01 -28.76 14.13
C GLU A 370 -3.32 -28.82 14.92
N LEU A 371 -3.61 -27.81 15.73
CA LEU A 371 -4.88 -27.68 16.46
C LEU A 371 -6.03 -27.13 15.59
N ASN A 372 -5.81 -26.81 14.31
CA ASN A 372 -6.75 -26.12 13.40
C ASN A 372 -7.18 -24.72 13.89
N PHE A 373 -6.46 -24.13 14.86
CA PHE A 373 -6.75 -22.82 15.43
C PHE A 373 -6.36 -21.68 14.48
N VAL A 374 -5.37 -21.90 13.63
CA VAL A 374 -4.95 -20.95 12.60
C VAL A 374 -5.22 -21.58 11.24
N SER A 375 -5.84 -20.84 10.33
CA SER A 375 -6.09 -21.35 8.97
C SER A 375 -4.76 -21.64 8.25
N PRO A 376 -4.67 -22.71 7.45
CA PRO A 376 -3.56 -22.85 6.49
C PRO A 376 -3.54 -21.72 5.45
N SER A 377 -4.68 -21.06 5.20
CA SER A 377 -4.81 -19.92 4.28
C SER A 377 -4.48 -18.56 4.92
N ASP A 378 -4.39 -18.47 6.26
CA ASP A 378 -3.99 -17.24 6.95
C ASP A 378 -2.47 -17.11 6.80
N ALA A 379 -2.09 -16.62 5.62
CA ALA A 379 -0.78 -16.19 5.15
C ALA A 379 0.39 -16.59 6.07
N GLU A 380 1.00 -17.75 5.79
CA GLU A 380 2.24 -18.31 6.38
C GLU A 380 2.76 -17.58 7.62
N GLY A 381 2.33 -17.99 8.82
CA GLY A 381 3.02 -17.69 10.07
C GLY A 381 3.37 -16.21 10.31
N ARG A 382 2.39 -15.39 10.73
CA ARG A 382 2.59 -13.96 11.02
C ARG A 382 3.72 -13.72 12.02
N LEU A 383 3.82 -14.53 13.07
CA LEU A 383 4.88 -14.41 14.06
C LEU A 383 6.22 -14.90 13.49
N SER A 384 6.24 -15.99 12.73
CA SER A 384 7.47 -16.51 12.10
C SER A 384 8.03 -15.50 11.11
N ARG A 385 7.22 -14.92 10.22
CA ARG A 385 7.65 -13.86 9.30
C ARG A 385 8.23 -12.65 10.04
N TYR A 386 7.57 -12.21 11.11
CA TYR A 386 8.09 -11.11 11.94
C TYR A 386 9.45 -11.46 12.56
N ALA A 387 9.59 -12.67 13.09
CA ALA A 387 10.83 -13.13 13.72
C ALA A 387 11.97 -13.33 12.69
N GLU A 388 11.65 -13.82 11.49
CA GLU A 388 12.59 -13.97 10.36
C GLU A 388 13.09 -12.60 9.85
N ASP A 389 12.25 -11.57 9.91
CA ASP A 389 12.62 -10.19 9.57
C ASP A 389 13.28 -9.43 10.75
N VAL A 390 13.83 -10.14 11.75
CA VAL A 390 14.57 -9.53 12.87
C VAL A 390 15.69 -8.60 12.39
N GLU A 391 16.39 -8.96 11.30
CA GLU A 391 17.44 -8.11 10.71
C GLU A 391 16.87 -6.77 10.23
N VAL A 392 15.67 -6.76 9.66
CA VAL A 392 14.98 -5.53 9.19
C VAL A 392 14.60 -4.67 10.39
N HIS A 393 14.07 -5.29 11.45
CA HIS A 393 13.71 -4.58 12.68
C HIS A 393 14.93 -3.99 13.38
N PHE A 394 16.00 -4.76 13.51
CA PHE A 394 17.29 -4.31 14.05
C PHE A 394 17.84 -3.14 13.23
N ALA A 395 17.95 -3.32 11.92
CA ALA A 395 18.51 -2.33 10.99
C ALA A 395 17.72 -1.01 11.04
N SER A 396 16.39 -1.09 11.01
CA SER A 396 15.50 0.07 11.11
C SER A 396 15.67 0.83 12.44
N ARG A 397 15.68 0.11 13.58
CA ARG A 397 15.89 0.71 14.90
C ARG A 397 17.27 1.38 15.00
N LYS A 398 18.31 0.71 14.49
CA LYS A 398 19.68 1.24 14.53
C LYS A 398 19.85 2.46 13.63
N LYS A 399 19.26 2.47 12.44
CA LYS A 399 19.21 3.65 11.57
C LYS A 399 18.56 4.84 12.27
N ILE A 400 17.43 4.64 12.94
CA ILE A 400 16.77 5.71 13.72
C ILE A 400 17.69 6.21 14.84
N GLU A 401 18.39 5.32 15.54
CA GLU A 401 19.36 5.69 16.58
C GLU A 401 20.53 6.53 16.03
N ILE A 402 21.13 6.10 14.92
CA ILE A 402 22.23 6.80 14.23
C ILE A 402 21.77 8.20 13.81
N LEU A 403 20.62 8.31 13.14
CA LEU A 403 20.08 9.58 12.69
C LEU A 403 19.70 10.51 13.86
N ALA A 404 19.17 9.95 14.95
CA ALA A 404 18.88 10.72 16.16
C ALA A 404 20.16 11.27 16.80
N LYS A 405 21.25 10.50 16.84
CA LYS A 405 22.57 10.95 17.32
C LYS A 405 23.15 12.03 16.41
N ALA A 406 23.12 11.83 15.09
CA ALA A 406 23.56 12.83 14.12
C ALA A 406 22.81 14.16 14.33
N ARG A 407 21.48 14.10 14.42
CA ARG A 407 20.65 15.27 14.71
C ARG A 407 21.00 15.94 16.03
N TYR A 408 21.24 15.15 17.08
CA TYR A 408 21.62 15.67 18.40
C TYR A 408 22.92 16.48 18.32
N PHE A 409 23.98 15.96 17.70
CA PHE A 409 25.25 16.69 17.55
C PHE A 409 25.07 18.03 16.81
N LEU A 410 24.33 18.03 15.70
CA LEU A 410 24.06 19.23 14.91
C LEU A 410 23.26 20.28 15.69
N LEU A 411 22.28 19.84 16.50
CA LEU A 411 21.45 20.73 17.30
C LEU A 411 22.15 21.27 18.55
N GLN A 412 23.12 20.56 19.12
CA GLN A 412 23.84 21.03 20.32
C GLN A 412 24.98 22.01 20.02
N CYS A 413 25.60 21.94 18.83
CA CYS A 413 26.76 22.78 18.54
C CYS A 413 26.44 24.28 18.49
N ASN A 414 27.20 25.10 19.22
CA ASN A 414 27.03 26.55 19.29
C ASN A 414 27.95 27.32 18.31
N PHE A 415 28.78 26.62 17.53
CA PHE A 415 29.73 27.20 16.57
C PHE A 415 30.68 28.26 17.17
N THR A 416 31.04 28.11 18.45
CA THR A 416 32.05 28.94 19.12
C THR A 416 33.30 28.12 19.38
N LEU A 417 34.48 28.71 19.16
CA LEU A 417 35.74 28.04 19.51
C LEU A 417 36.14 28.32 20.97
N PRO A 418 36.69 27.32 21.69
CA PRO A 418 37.32 27.54 22.99
C PRO A 418 38.45 28.58 22.90
N GLN A 419 38.54 29.48 23.89
CA GLN A 419 39.51 30.59 23.92
C GLN A 419 40.98 30.14 23.79
N GLU A 420 41.31 28.92 24.20
CA GLU A 420 42.67 28.37 24.10
C GLU A 420 43.14 28.13 22.66
N LEU A 421 42.22 27.83 21.72
CA LEU A 421 42.55 27.65 20.31
C LEU A 421 42.68 29.00 19.57
N ALA A 422 41.96 30.02 20.03
CA ALA A 422 42.03 31.37 19.47
C ALA A 422 43.41 32.05 19.67
N MET A 423 44.18 31.64 20.68
CA MET A 423 45.50 32.22 20.98
C MET A 423 46.70 31.44 20.42
N ARG A 424 46.51 30.20 19.93
CA ARG A 424 47.61 29.25 19.67
C ARG A 424 48.16 29.26 18.24
N ASN A 425 47.54 29.98 17.31
CA ASN A 425 47.94 29.98 15.89
C ASN A 425 49.25 30.75 15.59
N SER A 426 49.86 31.41 16.59
CA SER A 426 51.13 32.12 16.41
C SER A 426 52.38 31.23 16.48
N SER A 427 52.28 29.94 16.83
CA SER A 427 53.46 29.11 17.13
C SER A 427 53.39 27.62 16.78
N PHE A 428 52.72 27.21 15.69
CA PHE A 428 52.86 25.85 15.18
C PHE A 428 54.15 25.67 14.36
N LYS A 429 55.29 25.68 15.06
CA LYS A 429 56.48 24.96 14.59
C LYS A 429 56.38 23.52 15.08
N SER A 430 56.67 22.62 14.16
CA SER A 430 56.68 21.17 14.33
C SER A 430 57.30 20.73 15.65
N ASP A 431 56.48 20.28 16.60
CA ASP A 431 56.92 19.27 17.54
C ASP A 431 55.74 18.45 18.04
N GLY A 432 55.94 17.13 18.11
CA GLY A 432 54.93 16.09 18.21
C GLY A 432 54.01 16.21 19.43
N VAL A 433 52.91 16.94 19.29
CA VAL A 433 51.77 16.91 20.20
C VAL A 433 50.69 16.02 19.60
N ASP A 434 50.16 15.11 20.41
CA ASP A 434 49.14 14.11 20.09
C ASP A 434 47.91 14.76 19.41
N VAL A 435 47.88 14.70 18.08
CA VAL A 435 46.88 15.34 17.19
C VAL A 435 45.45 14.83 17.46
N ASN A 436 45.31 13.68 18.12
CA ASN A 436 44.03 13.05 18.43
C ASN A 436 43.29 13.61 19.67
N SER A 437 43.84 14.62 20.35
CA SER A 437 43.27 15.11 21.62
C SER A 437 42.33 16.32 21.48
N SER A 438 42.32 17.03 20.34
CA SER A 438 41.45 18.20 20.13
C SER A 438 40.32 17.90 19.16
N LYS A 439 39.08 17.88 19.66
CA LYS A 439 37.86 17.64 18.85
C LYS A 439 37.63 18.67 17.73
N HIS A 440 38.32 19.80 17.76
CA HIS A 440 38.16 20.93 16.83
C HIS A 440 39.27 21.01 15.78
N MET A 441 40.38 20.29 15.92
CA MET A 441 41.47 20.33 14.95
C MET A 441 41.53 19.03 14.18
N VAL A 442 41.31 19.13 12.87
CA VAL A 442 41.31 17.97 11.96
C VAL A 442 42.36 18.18 10.87
N ARG A 443 42.87 17.09 10.32
CA ARG A 443 43.81 17.14 9.20
C ARG A 443 43.04 16.88 7.91
N LEU A 444 43.16 17.79 6.95
CA LEU A 444 42.53 17.63 5.64
C LEU A 444 43.19 16.49 4.84
N LEU A 445 42.39 15.63 4.22
CA LEU A 445 42.86 14.42 3.54
C LEU A 445 43.75 14.73 2.34
N PHE A 446 43.42 15.73 1.52
CA PHE A 446 44.12 15.98 0.27
C PHE A 446 45.27 16.96 0.40
N THR A 447 45.17 17.96 1.26
CA THR A 447 46.24 18.96 1.45
C THR A 447 47.17 18.65 2.61
N SER A 448 46.80 17.71 3.50
CA SER A 448 47.54 17.41 4.74
C SER A 448 47.69 18.59 5.70
N GLU A 449 46.96 19.68 5.48
CA GLU A 449 46.96 20.87 6.34
C GLU A 449 46.05 20.67 7.55
N MET A 450 46.35 21.36 8.65
CA MET A 450 45.44 21.42 9.81
C MET A 450 44.31 22.41 9.53
N CYS A 451 43.09 22.02 9.90
CA CYS A 451 41.87 22.80 9.74
C CYS A 451 41.08 22.82 11.05
N VAL A 452 40.56 24.00 11.40
CA VAL A 452 39.73 24.17 12.59
C VAL A 452 38.26 24.00 12.21
N VAL A 453 37.58 23.05 12.83
CA VAL A 453 36.18 22.68 12.56
C VAL A 453 35.33 22.72 13.84
N SER A 454 34.02 22.75 13.67
CA SER A 454 33.06 22.60 14.75
C SER A 454 33.10 21.19 15.33
N GLU A 455 32.77 21.07 16.62
CA GLU A 455 32.65 19.76 17.26
C GLU A 455 31.57 18.91 16.57
N ALA A 456 30.51 19.53 16.05
CA ALA A 456 29.46 18.83 15.32
C ALA A 456 29.97 18.18 14.03
N ALA A 457 30.77 18.88 13.22
CA ALA A 457 31.30 18.31 11.98
C ALA A 457 32.24 17.12 12.26
N SER A 458 33.11 17.25 13.25
CA SER A 458 34.03 16.18 13.69
C SER A 458 33.27 14.96 14.25
N GLN A 459 32.32 15.17 15.17
CA GLN A 459 31.50 14.10 15.76
C GLN A 459 30.58 13.42 14.74
N LEU A 460 30.01 14.18 13.81
CA LEU A 460 29.18 13.63 12.74
C LEU A 460 30.02 12.70 11.86
N MET A 461 31.21 13.13 11.45
CA MET A 461 32.08 12.30 10.61
C MET A 461 32.53 11.04 11.36
N GLN A 462 32.90 11.15 12.64
CA GLN A 462 33.19 9.98 13.48
C GLN A 462 32.02 8.99 13.55
N LEU A 463 30.78 9.48 13.67
CA LEU A 463 29.59 8.64 13.65
C LEU A 463 29.39 7.97 12.28
N VAL A 464 29.67 8.68 11.18
CA VAL A 464 29.64 8.14 9.83
C VAL A 464 30.67 7.02 9.66
N HIS A 465 31.95 7.25 10.02
CA HIS A 465 32.99 6.22 9.98
C HIS A 465 32.60 4.98 10.78
N LYS A 466 32.16 5.16 12.03
CA LYS A 466 31.68 4.05 12.86
C LYS A 466 30.53 3.26 12.22
N THR A 467 29.57 3.97 11.60
CA THR A 467 28.44 3.34 10.91
C THR A 467 28.91 2.53 9.70
N LEU A 468 29.94 3.01 8.98
CA LEU A 468 30.53 2.30 7.83
C LEU A 468 31.42 1.13 8.25
N GLU A 469 32.10 1.21 9.38
CA GLU A 469 32.81 0.07 10.00
C GLU A 469 31.81 -1.04 10.36
N ASP A 470 30.72 -0.68 11.05
CA ASP A 470 29.65 -1.63 11.40
C ASP A 470 28.97 -2.23 10.15
N LEU A 471 28.84 -1.44 9.08
CA LEU A 471 28.33 -1.90 7.78
C LEU A 471 29.21 -2.99 7.18
N CYS A 472 30.53 -2.85 7.22
CA CYS A 472 31.48 -3.80 6.60
C CYS A 472 31.36 -5.22 7.19
N VAL A 473 30.92 -5.34 8.45
CA VAL A 473 30.78 -6.64 9.15
C VAL A 473 29.33 -7.14 9.21
N SER A 474 28.38 -6.41 8.62
CA SER A 474 26.94 -6.69 8.71
C SER A 474 26.41 -7.54 7.53
N SER A 475 25.24 -8.15 7.72
CA SER A 475 24.51 -8.84 6.64
C SER A 475 24.10 -7.84 5.53
N ALA A 476 23.80 -8.34 4.33
CA ALA A 476 23.41 -7.50 3.19
C ALA A 476 22.23 -6.55 3.48
N ARG A 477 21.24 -7.01 4.25
CA ARG A 477 20.05 -6.21 4.62
C ARG A 477 20.40 -5.10 5.61
N VAL A 478 21.10 -5.43 6.69
CA VAL A 478 21.52 -4.49 7.73
C VAL A 478 22.47 -3.44 7.16
N ALA A 479 23.45 -3.89 6.37
CA ALA A 479 24.44 -3.04 5.77
C ALA A 479 23.80 -2.01 4.81
N SER A 480 22.70 -2.36 4.12
CA SER A 480 21.96 -1.42 3.26
C SER A 480 21.38 -0.26 4.07
N GLU A 481 20.76 -0.54 5.22
CA GLU A 481 20.22 0.52 6.08
C GLU A 481 21.32 1.35 6.73
N PHE A 482 22.48 0.77 7.07
CA PHE A 482 23.62 1.52 7.61
C PHE A 482 24.24 2.44 6.56
N TYR A 483 24.34 1.98 5.31
CA TYR A 483 24.76 2.82 4.19
C TYR A 483 23.84 4.03 4.05
N HIS A 484 22.52 3.81 4.06
CA HIS A 484 21.55 4.90 4.02
C HIS A 484 21.64 5.80 5.25
N ALA A 485 21.78 5.25 6.46
CA ALA A 485 21.94 6.03 7.69
C ALA A 485 23.17 6.93 7.67
N ALA A 486 24.31 6.43 7.17
CA ALA A 486 25.55 7.19 7.02
C ALA A 486 25.38 8.34 6.01
N ARG A 487 24.81 8.06 4.84
CA ARG A 487 24.55 9.06 3.80
C ARG A 487 23.54 10.12 4.26
N ASP A 488 22.46 9.69 4.91
CA ASP A 488 21.43 10.59 5.44
C ASP A 488 21.97 11.46 6.59
N SER A 489 22.89 10.93 7.41
CA SER A 489 23.57 11.71 8.46
C SER A 489 24.39 12.86 7.87
N ILE A 490 25.11 12.63 6.77
CA ILE A 490 25.84 13.67 6.04
C ILE A 490 24.85 14.73 5.50
N LEU A 491 23.80 14.30 4.81
CA LEU A 491 22.79 15.20 4.24
C LEU A 491 22.06 16.02 5.32
N LEU A 492 21.92 15.46 6.53
CA LEU A 492 21.32 16.17 7.66
C LEU A 492 22.14 17.40 8.06
N TYR A 493 23.47 17.38 7.93
CA TYR A 493 24.31 18.57 8.19
C TYR A 493 23.88 19.73 7.30
N GLU A 494 23.83 19.48 5.98
CA GLU A 494 23.43 20.48 4.98
C GLU A 494 22.00 21.00 5.21
N ALA A 495 21.09 20.14 5.64
CA ALA A 495 19.71 20.54 5.90
C ALA A 495 19.53 21.37 7.19
N VAL A 496 20.31 21.07 8.24
CA VAL A 496 20.11 21.62 9.58
C VAL A 496 20.98 22.84 9.86
N VAL A 497 22.27 22.78 9.54
CA VAL A 497 23.25 23.79 9.98
C VAL A 497 23.02 25.16 9.36
N PRO A 498 22.80 25.31 8.03
CA PRO A 498 22.54 26.62 7.43
C PRO A 498 21.27 27.29 7.99
N VAL A 499 20.22 26.51 8.23
CA VAL A 499 18.96 27.00 8.81
C VAL A 499 19.18 27.47 10.25
N LYS A 500 19.93 26.70 11.04
CA LYS A 500 20.26 27.03 12.42
C LYS A 500 21.10 28.30 12.53
N LEU A 501 22.12 28.44 11.69
CA LEU A 501 22.97 29.63 11.70
C LEU A 501 22.24 30.85 11.14
N GLY A 502 21.34 30.68 10.16
CA GLY A 502 20.35 31.68 9.73
C GLY A 502 20.90 33.11 9.68
N LYS A 503 20.45 33.95 10.62
CA LYS A 503 20.86 35.37 10.73
C LYS A 503 22.37 35.57 10.90
N GLN A 504 23.07 34.65 11.55
CA GLN A 504 24.52 34.73 11.73
C GLN A 504 25.26 34.67 10.38
N LEU A 505 24.72 33.98 9.36
CA LEU A 505 25.37 33.97 8.04
C LEU A 505 25.32 35.32 7.32
N ASN A 506 24.46 36.24 7.77
CA ASN A 506 24.33 37.60 7.23
C ASN A 506 25.19 38.62 7.99
N GLY A 507 25.93 38.21 9.01
CA GLY A 507 26.84 39.08 9.77
C GLY A 507 28.28 38.58 9.73
N ILE A 508 29.21 39.46 10.11
CA ILE A 508 30.64 39.13 10.22
C ILE A 508 30.86 38.48 11.59
N ASN A 509 31.02 37.15 11.62
CA ASN A 509 31.24 36.40 12.86
C ASN A 509 31.99 35.09 12.63
N GLN A 510 32.45 34.51 13.74
CA GLN A 510 33.23 33.27 13.76
C GLN A 510 32.45 32.07 13.22
N ALA A 511 31.15 31.96 13.48
CA ALA A 511 30.35 30.79 13.12
C ALA A 511 30.25 30.61 11.60
N ALA A 512 30.11 31.70 10.83
CA ALA A 512 30.07 31.64 9.37
C ALA A 512 31.41 31.16 8.78
N VAL A 513 32.53 31.62 9.33
CA VAL A 513 33.87 31.21 8.89
C VAL A 513 34.17 29.76 9.29
N LEU A 514 33.69 29.33 10.46
CA LEU A 514 33.79 27.95 10.90
C LEU A 514 32.98 27.01 10.01
N LEU A 515 31.79 27.43 9.56
CA LEU A 515 30.99 26.69 8.58
C LEU A 515 31.75 26.48 7.26
N HIS A 516 32.50 27.47 6.77
CA HIS A 516 33.34 27.30 5.59
C HIS A 516 34.33 26.15 5.77
N ASN A 517 35.03 26.12 6.90
CA ASN A 517 35.99 25.07 7.22
C ASN A 517 35.32 23.70 7.39
N ASP A 518 34.19 23.63 8.10
CA ASP A 518 33.40 22.40 8.26
C ASP A 518 33.04 21.81 6.90
N CYS A 519 32.49 22.63 6.01
CA CYS A 519 32.07 22.19 4.69
C CYS A 519 33.26 21.74 3.83
N LEU A 520 34.40 22.41 3.94
CA LEU A 520 35.62 21.98 3.26
C LEU A 520 36.14 20.62 3.80
N TYR A 521 36.18 20.47 5.13
CA TYR A 521 36.55 19.23 5.78
C TYR A 521 35.63 18.07 5.36
N LEU A 522 34.31 18.27 5.49
CA LEU A 522 33.32 17.28 5.09
C LEU A 522 33.43 16.93 3.60
N PHE A 523 33.67 17.90 2.73
CA PHE A 523 33.90 17.64 1.31
C PHE A 523 35.04 16.65 1.05
N GLU A 524 36.20 16.85 1.70
CA GLU A 524 37.35 15.96 1.52
C GLU A 524 37.09 14.57 2.12
N GLU A 525 36.55 14.52 3.34
CA GLU A 525 36.21 13.27 4.03
C GLU A 525 35.21 12.42 3.23
N ILE A 526 34.12 13.03 2.74
CA ILE A 526 33.09 12.33 1.94
C ILE A 526 33.70 11.68 0.69
N LEU A 527 34.68 12.35 0.04
CA LEU A 527 35.39 11.78 -1.11
C LEU A 527 36.32 10.62 -0.68
N GLY A 528 36.86 10.66 0.54
CA GLY A 528 37.67 9.61 1.13
C GLY A 528 36.89 8.33 1.49
N LEU A 529 35.62 8.44 1.90
CA LEU A 529 34.82 7.29 2.39
C LEU A 529 34.78 6.12 1.41
N ALA A 530 34.64 6.40 0.11
CA ALA A 530 34.58 5.35 -0.91
C ALA A 530 35.95 4.67 -1.10
N PHE A 531 37.05 5.38 -0.91
CA PHE A 531 38.39 4.79 -0.99
C PHE A 531 38.68 3.90 0.22
N GLU A 532 38.27 4.32 1.41
CA GLU A 532 38.54 3.62 2.67
C GLU A 532 37.72 2.33 2.83
N TYR A 533 36.40 2.38 2.56
CA TYR A 533 35.50 1.29 2.95
C TYR A 533 34.99 0.40 1.81
N ARG A 534 34.96 0.89 0.55
CA ARG A 534 34.30 0.18 -0.57
C ARG A 534 34.88 -1.22 -0.82
N SER A 535 36.16 -1.42 -0.55
CA SER A 535 36.81 -2.74 -0.68
C SER A 535 36.17 -3.79 0.22
N SER A 536 35.80 -3.38 1.44
CA SER A 536 35.25 -4.20 2.54
C SER A 536 33.72 -4.30 2.56
N PHE A 537 33.00 -3.52 1.73
CA PHE A 537 31.54 -3.59 1.67
C PHE A 537 31.04 -4.97 1.18
N PRO A 538 29.88 -5.45 1.70
CA PRO A 538 29.19 -6.60 1.14
C PRO A 538 28.94 -6.45 -0.37
N SER A 539 29.02 -7.57 -1.11
CA SER A 539 28.93 -7.57 -2.58
C SER A 539 27.65 -6.92 -3.10
N SER A 540 26.53 -7.13 -2.40
CA SER A 540 25.24 -6.51 -2.73
C SER A 540 25.29 -4.98 -2.74
N ILE A 541 26.04 -4.35 -1.83
CA ILE A 541 26.10 -2.89 -1.65
C ILE A 541 27.16 -2.25 -2.55
N LYS A 542 28.25 -2.99 -2.80
CA LYS A 542 29.43 -2.50 -3.50
C LYS A 542 29.14 -1.97 -4.91
N GLU A 543 28.07 -2.43 -5.56
CA GLU A 543 27.67 -1.97 -6.90
C GLU A 543 26.99 -0.59 -6.89
N TYR A 544 26.25 -0.24 -5.84
CA TYR A 544 25.43 0.99 -5.81
C TYR A 544 25.81 2.02 -4.75
N ALA A 545 26.69 1.69 -3.78
CA ALA A 545 27.13 2.66 -2.79
C ALA A 545 27.95 3.80 -3.41
N VAL A 546 27.51 5.04 -3.21
CA VAL A 546 28.13 6.26 -3.73
C VAL A 546 27.99 7.38 -2.68
N PHE A 547 29.13 7.99 -2.35
CA PHE A 547 29.22 9.19 -1.50
C PHE A 547 29.68 10.42 -2.27
N ALA A 548 30.45 10.22 -3.36
CA ALA A 548 31.06 11.29 -4.14
C ALA A 548 30.03 12.21 -4.83
N ASP A 549 28.78 11.77 -5.00
CA ASP A 549 27.68 12.58 -5.50
C ASP A 549 27.24 13.68 -4.52
N VAL A 550 27.45 13.46 -3.22
CA VAL A 550 27.08 14.39 -2.15
C VAL A 550 28.17 15.46 -1.94
N ALA A 551 29.45 15.09 -2.12
CA ALA A 551 30.59 15.97 -1.82
C ALA A 551 30.53 17.36 -2.49
N PRO A 552 30.20 17.52 -3.79
CA PRO A 552 30.20 18.83 -4.45
C PRO A 552 29.32 19.89 -3.76
N ARG A 553 28.24 19.45 -3.10
CA ARG A 553 27.31 20.33 -2.37
C ARG A 553 28.01 21.04 -1.21
N PHE A 554 28.87 20.32 -0.50
CA PHE A 554 29.66 20.88 0.61
C PHE A 554 30.74 21.82 0.11
N LYS A 555 31.41 21.49 -1.01
CA LYS A 555 32.38 22.40 -1.62
C LYS A 555 31.75 23.73 -2.03
N LEU A 556 30.61 23.67 -2.71
CA LEU A 556 29.87 24.87 -3.12
C LEU A 556 29.46 25.70 -1.90
N MET A 557 28.93 25.07 -0.85
CA MET A 557 28.55 25.77 0.38
C MET A 557 29.76 26.44 1.06
N ALA A 558 30.92 25.78 1.09
CA ALA A 558 32.15 26.36 1.62
C ALA A 558 32.54 27.63 0.86
N GLU A 559 32.55 27.58 -0.48
CA GLU A 559 32.90 28.69 -1.35
C GLU A 559 31.90 29.86 -1.21
N GLU A 560 30.60 29.57 -1.24
CA GLU A 560 29.54 30.57 -1.11
C GLU A 560 29.57 31.30 0.23
N VAL A 561 29.76 30.57 1.33
CA VAL A 561 29.80 31.16 2.68
C VAL A 561 31.01 32.08 2.81
N LEU A 562 32.20 31.66 2.37
CA LEU A 562 33.39 32.50 2.42
C LEU A 562 33.26 33.74 1.54
N GLN A 563 32.78 33.58 0.30
CA GLN A 563 32.56 34.69 -0.62
C GLN A 563 31.56 35.71 -0.03
N ARG A 564 30.46 35.23 0.56
CA ARG A 564 29.48 36.09 1.24
C ARG A 564 30.10 36.86 2.40
N GLN A 565 30.94 36.22 3.22
CA GLN A 565 31.64 36.88 4.33
C GLN A 565 32.59 37.97 3.82
N VAL A 566 33.35 37.72 2.75
CA VAL A 566 34.21 38.73 2.10
C VAL A 566 33.39 39.92 1.60
N GLN A 567 32.25 39.67 0.96
CA GLN A 567 31.37 40.74 0.46
C GLN A 567 30.76 41.58 1.59
N LEU A 568 30.32 40.95 2.69
CA LEU A 568 29.79 41.66 3.87
C LEU A 568 30.84 42.58 4.50
N VAL A 569 32.08 42.08 4.64
CA VAL A 569 33.21 42.90 5.12
C VAL A 569 33.46 44.07 4.18
N MET A 570 33.55 43.82 2.87
CA MET A 570 33.77 44.88 1.88
C MET A 570 32.66 45.94 1.90
N SER A 571 31.38 45.55 2.01
CA SER A 571 30.25 46.48 2.09
C SER A 571 30.35 47.36 3.34
N SER A 572 30.59 46.74 4.51
CA SER A 572 30.73 47.47 5.77
C SER A 572 31.90 48.45 5.76
N LEU A 573 33.01 48.10 5.11
CA LEU A 573 34.16 48.98 4.98
C LEU A 573 33.89 50.12 3.98
N GLN A 574 33.16 49.87 2.89
CA GLN A 574 32.74 50.93 1.97
C GLN A 574 31.81 51.93 2.65
N GLU A 575 30.84 51.47 3.43
CA GLU A 575 29.96 52.34 4.23
C GLU A 575 30.76 53.17 5.25
N ALA A 576 31.80 52.60 5.86
CA ALA A 576 32.68 53.35 6.76
C ALA A 576 33.49 54.44 6.01
N ILE A 577 33.94 54.15 4.79
CA ILE A 577 34.64 55.11 3.92
C ILE A 577 33.70 56.24 3.47
N ASP A 578 32.41 55.96 3.23
CA ASP A 578 31.45 56.98 2.80
C ASP A 578 31.30 58.12 3.83
N GLY A 579 31.60 57.89 5.12
CA GLY A 579 31.67 58.94 6.15
C GLY A 579 32.78 59.98 5.96
N ALA A 580 33.76 59.70 5.08
CA ALA A 580 34.80 60.66 4.68
C ALA A 580 34.30 61.64 3.60
N ASP A 581 33.08 61.45 3.08
CA ASP A 581 32.45 62.30 2.07
C ASP A 581 33.35 62.55 0.85
N GLY A 582 34.00 61.49 0.36
CA GLY A 582 34.91 61.56 -0.79
C GLY A 582 36.27 62.20 -0.51
N PHE A 583 36.62 62.47 0.76
CA PHE A 583 37.85 63.14 1.18
C PHE A 583 37.98 64.58 0.65
N GLN A 584 36.86 65.25 0.38
CA GLN A 584 36.84 66.64 -0.06
C GLN A 584 36.97 67.65 1.09
N ASP A 585 37.42 68.86 0.77
CA ASP A 585 37.56 70.00 1.67
C ASP A 585 38.37 69.71 2.95
N THR A 586 39.34 68.80 2.91
CA THR A 586 40.06 68.36 4.13
C THR A 586 41.00 69.43 4.70
N HIS A 587 41.21 70.55 4.00
CA HIS A 587 41.82 71.75 4.58
C HIS A 587 40.97 72.36 5.73
N GLN A 588 39.66 72.07 5.76
CA GLN A 588 38.76 72.45 6.85
C GLN A 588 38.82 71.42 7.98
N ILE A 589 38.98 71.91 9.22
CA ILE A 589 39.16 71.06 10.41
C ILE A 589 38.02 70.03 10.57
N LYS A 590 36.77 70.40 10.27
CA LYS A 590 35.62 69.49 10.45
C LYS A 590 35.66 68.31 9.48
N GLN A 591 35.94 68.57 8.21
CA GLN A 591 36.03 67.56 7.16
C GLN A 591 37.25 66.67 7.35
N PHE A 592 38.39 67.26 7.77
CA PHE A 592 39.57 66.49 8.17
C PHE A 592 39.25 65.50 9.29
N GLU A 593 38.62 65.94 10.38
CA GLU A 593 38.27 65.07 11.49
C GLU A 593 37.24 64.00 11.08
N SER A 594 36.31 64.31 10.16
CA SER A 594 35.39 63.31 9.58
C SER A 594 36.13 62.23 8.79
N ALA A 595 37.01 62.64 7.87
CA ALA A 595 37.80 61.71 7.06
C ALA A 595 38.75 60.86 7.92
N LYS A 596 39.38 61.48 8.92
CA LYS A 596 40.21 60.81 9.92
C LYS A 596 39.42 59.76 10.70
N PHE A 597 38.24 60.13 11.21
CA PHE A 597 37.37 59.21 11.92
C PHE A 597 36.94 58.03 11.04
N SER A 598 36.60 58.28 9.76
CA SER A 598 36.30 57.21 8.80
C SER A 598 37.47 56.25 8.59
N ILE A 599 38.70 56.74 8.46
CA ILE A 599 39.90 55.90 8.39
C ILE A 599 40.06 55.07 9.67
N GLU A 600 39.89 55.67 10.85
CA GLU A 600 39.95 54.96 12.13
C GLU A 600 38.87 53.87 12.23
N GLN A 601 37.65 54.12 11.74
CA GLN A 601 36.58 53.10 11.67
C GLN A 601 36.93 51.95 10.73
N VAL A 602 37.53 52.24 9.57
CA VAL A 602 38.01 51.24 8.61
C VAL A 602 39.09 50.36 9.25
N VAL A 603 40.10 50.96 9.87
CA VAL A 603 41.17 50.25 10.59
C VAL A 603 40.58 49.34 11.67
N PHE A 604 39.73 49.89 12.53
CA PHE A 604 39.09 49.14 13.61
C PHE A 604 38.26 47.96 13.10
N SER A 605 37.56 48.14 11.98
CA SER A 605 36.77 47.08 11.36
C SER A 605 37.66 45.99 10.76
N LEU A 606 38.77 46.35 10.12
CA LEU A 606 39.77 45.41 9.59
C LEU A 606 40.44 44.61 10.72
N GLU A 607 40.77 45.25 11.84
CA GLU A 607 41.32 44.57 13.03
C GLU A 607 40.34 43.55 13.59
N LYS A 608 39.04 43.90 13.71
CA LYS A 608 38.00 42.95 14.12
C LYS A 608 37.92 41.74 13.19
N VAL A 609 37.96 41.97 11.88
CA VAL A 609 37.93 40.89 10.88
C VAL A 609 39.17 40.00 11.03
N HIS A 610 40.35 40.59 11.18
CA HIS A 610 41.60 39.85 11.44
C HIS A 610 41.47 38.94 12.68
N MET A 611 40.98 39.48 13.80
CA MET A 611 40.78 38.71 15.04
C MET A 611 39.77 37.56 14.91
N ILE A 612 38.80 37.65 13.99
CA ILE A 612 37.81 36.60 13.75
C ILE A 612 38.36 35.56 12.76
N TRP A 613 39.02 36.01 11.69
CA TRP A 613 39.37 35.17 10.54
C TRP A 613 40.71 34.46 10.70
N GLU A 614 41.76 35.12 11.18
CA GLU A 614 43.09 34.52 11.33
C GLU A 614 43.12 33.27 12.22
N PRO A 615 42.43 33.20 13.37
CA PRO A 615 42.46 32.01 14.21
C PRO A 615 41.68 30.81 13.63
N VAL A 616 40.82 31.03 12.62
CA VAL A 616 39.91 30.00 12.10
C VAL A 616 40.30 29.58 10.69
N LEU A 617 40.49 30.53 9.78
CA LEU A 617 40.82 30.24 8.40
C LEU A 617 42.23 29.67 8.28
N ARG A 618 42.40 28.78 7.30
CA ARG A 618 43.73 28.30 6.93
C ARG A 618 44.60 29.47 6.46
N PRO A 619 45.93 29.48 6.73
CA PRO A 619 46.81 30.62 6.46
C PRO A 619 46.70 31.16 5.03
N LYS A 620 46.69 30.26 4.03
CA LYS A 620 46.55 30.64 2.61
C LYS A 620 45.19 31.27 2.30
N THR A 621 44.11 30.71 2.85
CA THR A 621 42.74 31.20 2.63
C THR A 621 42.55 32.55 3.32
N TYR A 622 43.03 32.69 4.56
CA TYR A 622 43.05 33.95 5.30
C TYR A 622 43.79 35.03 4.51
N LYS A 623 45.03 34.75 4.08
CA LYS A 623 45.86 35.69 3.32
C LYS A 623 45.17 36.17 2.04
N GLN A 624 44.63 35.24 1.25
CA GLN A 624 43.94 35.57 0.01
C GLN A 624 42.70 36.44 0.26
N SER A 625 41.84 36.04 1.18
CA SER A 625 40.62 36.78 1.52
C SER A 625 40.94 38.18 2.06
N MET A 626 41.93 38.30 2.95
CA MET A 626 42.32 39.59 3.52
C MET A 626 42.95 40.52 2.47
N CYS A 627 43.74 39.99 1.52
CA CYS A 627 44.28 40.78 0.42
C CYS A 627 43.16 41.35 -0.47
N VAL A 628 42.12 40.57 -0.77
CA VAL A 628 40.96 41.04 -1.56
C VAL A 628 40.22 42.17 -0.82
N VAL A 629 40.02 42.03 0.48
CA VAL A 629 39.40 43.07 1.31
C VAL A 629 40.24 44.35 1.33
N LEU A 630 41.54 44.23 1.60
CA LEU A 630 42.45 45.38 1.64
C LEU A 630 42.58 46.07 0.28
N GLU A 631 42.65 45.31 -0.81
CA GLU A 631 42.63 45.84 -2.18
C GLU A 631 41.38 46.69 -2.41
N SER A 632 40.21 46.24 -1.96
CA SER A 632 38.98 47.05 -2.06
C SER A 632 39.08 48.38 -1.32
N VAL A 633 39.66 48.39 -0.12
CA VAL A 633 39.82 49.59 0.72
C VAL A 633 40.80 50.57 0.07
N PHE A 634 42.03 50.13 -0.24
CA PHE A 634 43.04 50.99 -0.85
C PHE A 634 42.58 51.52 -2.20
N ARG A 635 41.96 50.68 -3.04
CA ARG A 635 41.41 51.11 -4.32
C ARG A 635 40.36 52.20 -4.17
N ARG A 636 39.42 52.03 -3.22
CA ARG A 636 38.34 52.99 -2.99
C ARG A 636 38.89 54.34 -2.53
N ILE A 637 39.73 54.36 -1.50
CA ILE A 637 40.32 55.59 -0.95
C ILE A 637 41.17 56.30 -2.00
N THR A 638 42.04 55.56 -2.70
CA THR A 638 42.90 56.10 -3.77
C THR A 638 42.07 56.73 -4.88
N ARG A 639 41.00 56.06 -5.31
CA ARG A 639 40.11 56.56 -6.36
C ARG A 639 39.38 57.82 -5.92
N ASP A 640 38.83 57.84 -4.71
CA ASP A 640 38.05 59.00 -4.23
C ASP A 640 38.95 60.24 -4.12
N ILE A 641 40.20 60.10 -3.66
CA ILE A 641 41.19 61.21 -3.64
C ILE A 641 41.58 61.66 -5.06
N LEU A 642 41.77 60.71 -5.99
CA LEU A 642 42.13 61.04 -7.38
C LEU A 642 41.01 61.71 -8.18
N LEU A 643 39.76 61.63 -7.71
CA LEU A 643 38.59 62.24 -8.35
C LEU A 643 38.29 63.67 -7.86
N LEU A 644 39.12 64.23 -6.97
CA LEU A 644 38.99 65.61 -6.51
C LEU A 644 39.39 66.58 -7.64
N ASP A 645 38.53 67.55 -7.96
CA ASP A 645 38.71 68.48 -9.09
C ASP A 645 39.51 69.75 -8.74
N ASP A 646 39.47 70.21 -7.48
CA ASP A 646 40.13 71.43 -7.01
C ASP A 646 40.64 71.22 -5.58
N MET A 647 41.96 71.11 -5.42
CA MET A 647 42.61 70.82 -4.15
C MET A 647 43.44 72.03 -3.70
N ALA A 648 43.14 72.56 -2.51
CA ALA A 648 43.98 73.57 -1.89
C ALA A 648 45.37 73.00 -1.52
N ALA A 649 46.40 73.85 -1.46
CA ALA A 649 47.74 73.42 -1.04
C ALA A 649 47.75 72.83 0.39
N ASP A 650 46.93 73.38 1.30
CA ASP A 650 46.79 72.82 2.65
C ASP A 650 46.05 71.47 2.64
N GLU A 651 45.17 71.24 1.67
CA GLU A 651 44.41 70.00 1.51
C GLU A 651 45.30 68.84 1.04
N THR A 652 46.26 69.08 0.14
CA THR A 652 47.21 68.03 -0.26
C THR A 652 48.04 67.52 0.93
N PHE A 653 48.44 68.41 1.84
CA PHE A 653 49.13 68.04 3.09
C PHE A 653 48.21 67.24 4.04
N GLN A 654 46.96 67.65 4.20
CA GLN A 654 46.01 66.91 5.05
C GLN A 654 45.69 65.52 4.48
N LEU A 655 45.49 65.39 3.17
CA LEU A 655 45.27 64.11 2.49
C LEU A 655 46.48 63.18 2.63
N GLN A 656 47.70 63.72 2.46
CA GLN A 656 48.93 62.95 2.67
C GLN A 656 49.00 62.43 4.12
N ARG A 657 48.71 63.29 5.10
CA ARG A 657 48.67 62.91 6.51
C ARG A 657 47.65 61.81 6.79
N LEU A 658 46.46 61.85 6.19
CA LEU A 658 45.44 60.81 6.30
C LEU A 658 45.91 59.48 5.71
N ILE A 659 46.55 59.49 4.53
CA ILE A 659 47.12 58.28 3.93
C ILE A 659 48.21 57.68 4.83
N HIS A 660 49.12 58.50 5.35
CA HIS A 660 50.18 58.05 6.26
C HIS A 660 49.60 57.44 7.55
N LEU A 661 48.62 58.10 8.16
CA LEU A 661 47.91 57.60 9.34
C LEU A 661 47.31 56.21 9.08
N MET A 662 46.64 56.02 7.94
CA MET A 662 46.09 54.72 7.55
C MET A 662 47.18 53.67 7.39
N LEU A 663 48.27 53.98 6.68
CA LEU A 663 49.37 53.03 6.42
C LEU A 663 50.11 52.64 7.71
N GLU A 664 50.32 53.58 8.63
CA GLU A 664 50.93 53.34 9.93
C GLU A 664 50.06 52.41 10.77
N ASN A 665 48.75 52.69 10.85
CA ASN A 665 47.80 51.87 11.62
C ASN A 665 47.64 50.45 11.05
N LEU A 666 47.71 50.29 9.72
CA LEU A 666 47.61 48.97 9.07
C LEU A 666 48.95 48.22 8.99
N SER A 667 50.05 48.80 9.47
CA SER A 667 51.40 48.22 9.32
C SER A 667 51.56 46.85 9.97
N SER A 668 50.95 46.63 11.13
CA SER A 668 50.96 45.35 11.86
C SER A 668 50.25 44.24 11.07
N LEU A 669 49.06 44.54 10.57
CA LEU A 669 48.24 43.64 9.75
C LEU A 669 48.91 43.33 8.40
N LEU A 670 49.49 44.33 7.74
CA LEU A 670 50.26 44.11 6.50
C LEU A 670 51.52 43.28 6.77
N GLY A 671 52.09 43.39 7.98
CA GLY A 671 53.20 42.58 8.46
C GLY A 671 52.84 41.10 8.63
N SER A 672 51.70 40.81 9.27
CA SER A 672 51.25 39.41 9.49
C SER A 672 50.96 38.66 8.18
N LEU A 673 50.53 39.37 7.13
CA LEU A 673 50.30 38.78 5.81
C LEU A 673 51.59 38.42 5.04
N LYS A 674 52.73 39.03 5.41
CA LYS A 674 54.04 38.75 4.80
C LYS A 674 54.70 37.49 5.36
N SER A 675 54.53 37.19 6.64
CA SER A 675 55.19 36.06 7.31
C SER A 675 54.60 34.69 6.99
N ALA A 676 53.44 34.63 6.31
CA ALA A 676 52.69 33.40 6.11
C ALA A 676 53.25 32.43 5.05
N ASP A 677 54.22 32.83 4.19
CA ASP A 677 54.86 31.92 3.22
C ASP A 677 56.08 32.58 2.53
N ASP A 678 57.30 32.02 2.69
CA ASP A 678 58.57 32.52 2.09
C ASP A 678 58.60 32.40 0.55
N ALA A 679 57.67 31.62 -0.04
CA ALA A 679 57.54 31.41 -1.49
C ALA A 679 56.45 32.27 -2.17
N SER A 680 55.80 33.19 -1.43
CA SER A 680 54.66 33.94 -1.94
C SER A 680 55.02 35.22 -2.73
N ARG A 681 54.17 35.59 -3.69
CA ARG A 681 54.28 36.85 -4.44
C ARG A 681 54.37 38.04 -3.47
N PRO A 682 55.16 39.09 -3.79
CA PRO A 682 55.20 40.33 -3.03
C PRO A 682 53.78 40.84 -2.74
N LEU A 683 53.55 41.35 -1.52
CA LEU A 683 52.24 41.84 -1.11
C LEU A 683 51.69 42.91 -2.06
N ASP A 684 52.59 43.72 -2.64
CA ASP A 684 52.25 44.76 -3.61
C ASP A 684 51.71 44.20 -4.94
N ASP A 685 51.98 42.94 -5.28
CA ASP A 685 51.41 42.28 -6.45
C ASP A 685 50.03 41.69 -6.15
N LEU A 686 49.77 41.35 -4.88
CA LEU A 686 48.46 40.86 -4.42
C LEU A 686 47.50 42.02 -4.11
N ILE A 687 48.04 43.19 -3.78
CA ILE A 687 47.30 44.42 -3.47
C ILE A 687 47.88 45.57 -4.31
N PRO A 688 47.63 45.61 -5.64
CA PRO A 688 48.17 46.64 -6.51
C PRO A 688 47.81 48.06 -6.07
N SER A 689 46.62 48.25 -5.48
CA SER A 689 46.20 49.56 -5.00
C SER A 689 47.02 50.04 -3.81
N LEU A 690 47.59 49.16 -3.00
CA LEU A 690 48.48 49.55 -1.89
C LEU A 690 49.74 50.24 -2.41
N ARG A 691 50.34 49.71 -3.48
CA ARG A 691 51.48 50.35 -4.16
C ARG A 691 51.08 51.73 -4.69
N LYS A 692 49.91 51.81 -5.32
CA LYS A 692 49.35 53.07 -5.85
C LYS A 692 49.09 54.09 -4.74
N THR A 693 48.52 53.69 -3.60
CA THR A 693 48.27 54.57 -2.45
C THR A 693 49.56 55.14 -1.85
N ARG A 694 50.62 54.31 -1.70
CA ARG A 694 51.93 54.81 -1.24
C ARG A 694 52.48 55.86 -2.20
N LYS A 695 52.40 55.60 -3.50
CA LYS A 695 52.87 56.56 -4.51
C LYS A 695 52.01 57.83 -4.58
N LEU A 696 50.70 57.73 -4.32
CA LEU A 696 49.82 58.88 -4.19
C LEU A 696 50.24 59.79 -3.02
N ALA A 697 50.62 59.22 -1.88
CA ALA A 697 51.12 60.00 -0.75
C ALA A 697 52.39 60.79 -1.11
N GLU A 698 53.30 60.21 -1.91
CA GLU A 698 54.46 60.93 -2.44
C GLU A 698 54.06 62.02 -3.45
N LEU A 699 53.08 61.74 -4.32
CA LEU A 699 52.60 62.69 -5.34
C LEU A 699 51.99 63.96 -4.74
N LEU A 700 51.31 63.86 -3.61
CA LEU A 700 50.65 65.00 -2.94
C LEU A 700 51.63 66.07 -2.43
N ASP A 701 52.91 65.73 -2.25
CA ASP A 701 53.99 66.65 -1.83
C ASP A 701 55.03 66.90 -2.94
N MET A 702 54.75 66.42 -4.16
CA MET A 702 55.69 66.47 -5.27
C MET A 702 55.51 67.75 -6.11
N PRO A 703 56.59 68.49 -6.46
CA PRO A 703 56.46 69.64 -7.34
C PRO A 703 56.13 69.19 -8.78
N LEU A 704 55.39 70.02 -9.52
CA LEU A 704 54.87 69.73 -10.87
C LEU A 704 55.92 69.16 -11.86
N LYS A 705 57.15 69.69 -11.86
CA LYS A 705 58.23 69.18 -12.73
C LYS A 705 58.63 67.75 -12.37
N SER A 706 58.68 67.42 -11.08
CA SER A 706 59.02 66.08 -10.61
C SER A 706 57.91 65.08 -10.93
N ILE A 707 56.63 65.47 -10.84
CA ILE A 707 55.50 64.63 -11.27
C ILE A 707 55.62 64.29 -12.76
N THR A 708 55.93 65.29 -13.59
CA THR A 708 56.13 65.10 -15.04
C THR A 708 57.29 64.15 -15.32
N SER A 709 58.43 64.33 -14.65
CA SER A 709 59.58 63.44 -14.78
C SER A 709 59.29 62.01 -14.30
N ALA A 710 58.48 61.83 -13.27
CA ALA A 710 58.08 60.51 -12.77
C ALA A 710 57.11 59.78 -13.71
N TRP A 711 56.33 60.53 -14.50
CA TRP A 711 55.54 59.96 -15.61
C TRP A 711 56.45 59.51 -16.76
N GLU A 712 57.34 60.39 -17.20
CA GLU A 712 58.27 60.11 -18.32
C GLU A 712 59.26 58.97 -18.01
N SER A 713 59.63 58.78 -16.73
CA SER A 713 60.47 57.66 -16.31
C SER A 713 59.74 56.31 -16.29
N GLY A 714 58.41 56.29 -16.45
CA GLY A 714 57.57 55.11 -16.31
C GLY A 714 57.30 54.69 -14.85
N GLU A 715 57.78 55.46 -13.87
CA GLU A 715 57.60 55.16 -12.45
C GLU A 715 56.11 55.16 -12.07
N LEU A 716 55.36 56.20 -12.46
CA LEU A 716 53.92 56.27 -12.18
C LEU A 716 53.13 55.16 -12.88
N PHE A 717 53.51 54.81 -14.12
CA PHE A 717 52.90 53.69 -14.85
C PHE A 717 53.12 52.36 -14.12
N SER A 718 54.31 52.12 -13.57
CA SER A 718 54.63 50.91 -12.78
C SER A 718 53.83 50.79 -11.46
N CYS A 719 53.28 51.90 -10.99
CA CYS A 719 52.36 51.97 -9.84
C CYS A 719 50.88 51.95 -10.24
N ASN A 720 50.56 51.61 -11.50
CA ASN A 720 49.20 51.53 -12.05
C ASN A 720 48.45 52.89 -12.11
N PHE A 721 49.16 53.99 -12.30
CA PHE A 721 48.53 55.26 -12.69
C PHE A 721 48.26 55.29 -14.18
N THR A 722 47.08 55.74 -14.55
CA THR A 722 46.70 56.02 -15.94
C THR A 722 47.08 57.45 -16.29
N ARG A 723 47.26 57.72 -17.59
CA ARG A 723 47.55 59.07 -18.09
C ARG A 723 46.50 60.09 -17.61
N THR A 724 45.22 59.73 -17.71
CA THR A 724 44.09 60.59 -17.34
C THR A 724 44.13 60.92 -15.86
N GLU A 725 44.35 59.93 -14.98
CA GLU A 725 44.47 60.17 -13.54
C GLU A 725 45.61 61.15 -13.21
N VAL A 726 46.77 61.05 -13.88
CA VAL A 726 47.88 61.98 -13.65
C VAL A 726 47.57 63.39 -14.16
N GLN A 727 46.94 63.50 -15.34
CA GLN A 727 46.53 64.80 -15.89
C GLN A 727 45.50 65.49 -15.00
N ASP A 728 44.48 64.75 -14.54
CA ASP A 728 43.41 65.29 -13.72
C ASP A 728 43.93 65.67 -12.32
N PHE A 729 44.80 64.84 -11.74
CA PHE A 729 45.52 65.18 -10.50
C PHE A 729 46.34 66.48 -10.61
N ILE A 730 47.06 66.69 -11.73
CA ILE A 730 47.81 67.95 -11.96
C ILE A 730 46.88 69.14 -12.08
N LYS A 731 45.74 68.99 -12.78
CA LYS A 731 44.75 70.07 -12.92
C LYS A 731 44.15 70.46 -11.57
N ALA A 732 43.96 69.48 -10.68
CA ALA A 732 43.36 69.67 -9.38
C ALA A 732 44.28 70.39 -8.36
N ILE A 733 45.60 70.16 -8.40
CA ILE A 733 46.53 70.76 -7.41
C ILE A 733 47.15 72.08 -7.90
N PHE A 734 47.45 72.18 -9.20
CA PHE A 734 48.21 73.31 -9.73
C PHE A 734 47.30 74.29 -10.47
N THR A 735 47.41 75.58 -10.14
CA THR A 735 46.68 76.66 -10.83
C THR A 735 47.07 76.79 -12.31
N ASP A 736 46.19 77.37 -13.13
CA ASP A 736 46.47 77.55 -14.57
C ASP A 736 47.68 78.45 -14.79
N SER A 737 48.77 77.86 -15.29
CA SER A 737 50.02 78.54 -15.57
C SER A 737 50.64 78.01 -16.86
N PRO A 738 51.51 78.79 -17.53
CA PRO A 738 52.26 78.30 -18.70
C PRO A 738 53.03 77.01 -18.41
N LEU A 739 53.61 76.89 -17.21
CA LEU A 739 54.32 75.69 -16.76
C LEU A 739 53.38 74.47 -16.66
N ARG A 740 52.16 74.64 -16.14
CA ARG A 740 51.15 73.58 -16.09
C ARG A 740 50.77 73.10 -17.49
N LYS A 741 50.57 74.01 -18.44
CA LYS A 741 50.24 73.66 -19.83
C LYS A 741 51.37 72.88 -20.51
N GLU A 742 52.62 73.30 -20.30
CA GLU A 742 53.80 72.59 -20.79
C GLU A 742 53.91 71.17 -20.22
N CYS A 743 53.78 71.02 -18.89
CA CYS A 743 53.84 69.72 -18.22
C CYS A 743 52.70 68.77 -18.66
N LEU A 744 51.47 69.28 -18.80
CA LEU A 744 50.35 68.49 -19.30
C LEU A 744 50.55 68.05 -20.76
N TRP A 745 51.11 68.93 -21.61
CA TRP A 745 51.46 68.58 -22.99
C TRP A 745 52.52 67.47 -23.04
N ARG A 746 53.55 67.55 -22.20
CA ARG A 746 54.58 66.50 -22.10
C ARG A 746 54.02 65.14 -21.69
N ILE A 747 53.07 65.11 -20.75
CA ILE A 747 52.39 63.89 -20.34
C ILE A 747 51.53 63.31 -21.47
N ASP A 748 50.98 64.17 -22.33
CA ASP A 748 50.16 63.76 -23.47
C ASP A 748 51.00 63.24 -24.66
N ASP A 749 52.12 63.90 -24.95
CA ASP A 749 53.06 63.52 -26.00
C ASP A 749 53.82 62.22 -25.65
N PHE A 750 54.02 61.95 -24.36
CA PHE A 750 54.62 60.71 -23.88
C PHE A 750 53.59 59.57 -23.86
N SER A 751 53.47 58.83 -24.97
CA SER A 751 52.70 57.57 -25.06
C SER A 751 53.62 56.36 -24.87
N GLN A 752 53.50 55.67 -23.74
CA GLN A 752 53.93 54.28 -23.58
C GLN A 752 52.71 53.36 -23.54
#